data_AF-A0AAV1H8H5-F1
#
_entry.id   AF-A0AAV1H8H5-F1
#
_cell.length_a   1.000
_cell.length_b   1.000
_cell.length_c   1.000
_cell.angle_alpha   90.00
_cell.angle_beta   90.00
_cell.angle_gamma   90.00
#
_symmetry.space_group_name_H-M   'P 1'
#
loop_
_entity.id
_entity.type
_entity.pdbx_description
1 polymer ?
#
loop_
_entity_poly.entity_id
_entity_poly.type
_entity_poly.pdbx_seq_one_letter_code
_entity_poly.pdbx_strand_id
1 'polypeptide(L)'
;MRRFIVLLALLCVCDGVRFGPLCSGNPNNRRRTSDSWGAGNYGARRGSRTHQGLDIVCEDGSEVYAPFDVTLNGKLIVYNDPTKAAINSGINLSGEGLCFKLFYVRPDRTSGTVRKGQRIGVMLPMQSVYPGITSHVHVQLCNKKDPTQQITAELSSECRTRLHTNTPSLQAPNPRVKVHAMANRKSVCCGLSSLEVTLAVLFVLMTATSVSLITLMALQTKTEPTPLPTTEPRTPYLIGVGRADCTGPPAEVPLMGYANSQQNAAGIHTRLFSRAFIIDDGRRRVVFVTADVGMISQRLRLEVLQALQVKYGDLYGQENVVLSGTHTHCGLGGYFQYTLFMMSTKGYIRASVEPLVNGIVKSIDIAHSNMRPGRIYRARGELDHSSLNRSPHSYMNNPEDERQRYKTNTDKQVVVLKFTDLDGDGIGMLSWFAVHAVSMNFTNLMVSSDNMGYASYLLEQDKNPGELPGQGGFVAGFSSSNLGDVSPNTKGPHCLNTGLPCDYLNSSCPVGGPRMCTSFGPGEDMFDSTRIIGENIYKKAKELYAGATEEVTGFLHSAHQWVNMTDVTIPINATHTVRTCKPALGHSFAAGTTDGGGDLNFTQGAVEGDPFWDGIRDALLGEPSNETQECHHPKPILFSTGEMNWPLPWHPQIVDVQIITIGSVAVVAVPGEMTTMSGRRLREAVRQELQSEGGFSDVEVVIAGLSNIYTHYITTFEEYQVQRYEGASTIYGPHTLSAYLQKYRGLAKAIAQDRVSDLPVGPQPPFFDKGLFNLLGAAPVDRKPANTSFGDVLVQVYPVYRQGDVVSVTFVAGNPRHSGDMRDKTFVTVEMYDNRTDSWEVVHNDASWETRFHWLKGSNRQSNSTIEWTIPPSATSGFYRIRHFGHYKELKGLTSVIKPYEGASDVFRVTPSFYYQ
;
A
#
# COMPACT_ATOMS: atom_id res chain seq x y z
N MET A 1 21.36 22.71 -3.28
CA MET A 1 22.10 21.50 -3.71
C MET A 1 22.77 20.73 -2.55
N ARG A 2 23.73 21.27 -1.77
CA ARG A 2 24.32 20.53 -0.62
C ARG A 2 23.27 19.98 0.39
N ARG A 3 22.35 20.84 0.88
CA ARG A 3 21.23 20.39 1.75
C ARG A 3 20.34 19.33 1.10
N PHE A 4 20.05 19.46 -0.19
CA PHE A 4 19.29 18.47 -0.97
C PHE A 4 19.96 17.10 -1.00
N ILE A 5 21.28 17.05 -1.19
CA ILE A 5 22.06 15.81 -1.22
C ILE A 5 22.10 15.17 0.17
N VAL A 6 22.26 15.95 1.24
CA VAL A 6 22.21 15.44 2.62
C VAL A 6 20.83 14.90 2.96
N LEU A 7 19.77 15.59 2.54
CA LEU A 7 18.39 15.18 2.75
C LEU A 7 17.99 13.95 1.92
N LEU A 8 18.46 13.86 0.67
CA LEU A 8 18.38 12.63 -0.13
C LEU A 8 19.19 11.49 0.48
N ALA A 9 20.27 11.74 1.21
CA ALA A 9 21.05 10.72 1.93
C ALA A 9 20.47 10.34 3.31
N LEU A 10 19.39 11.00 3.73
CA LEU A 10 18.59 10.67 4.92
C LEU A 10 17.24 10.03 4.55
N LEU A 11 16.66 10.41 3.40
CA LEU A 11 15.42 9.83 2.87
C LEU A 11 15.64 8.66 1.91
N CYS A 12 16.72 8.64 1.12
CA CYS A 12 17.35 7.37 0.76
C CYS A 12 18.30 7.02 1.91
N VAL A 13 18.00 5.96 2.63
CA VAL A 13 18.89 5.43 3.67
C VAL A 13 20.22 5.06 3.01
N CYS A 14 21.25 5.88 3.24
CA CYS A 14 22.62 5.43 3.13
C CYS A 14 22.86 4.45 4.28
N ASP A 15 22.55 3.17 4.06
CA ASP A 15 22.77 2.10 5.03
C ASP A 15 24.25 2.07 5.42
N GLY A 16 24.56 2.67 6.57
CA GLY A 16 25.84 2.54 7.23
C GLY A 16 25.93 1.12 7.78
N VAL A 17 26.60 0.23 7.04
CA VAL A 17 26.85 -1.16 7.43
C VAL A 17 27.18 -1.29 8.91
N ARG A 18 26.35 -2.02 9.64
CA ARG A 18 26.48 -2.24 11.09
C ARG A 18 27.00 -3.65 11.36
N PHE A 19 28.11 -3.72 12.08
CA PHE A 19 28.76 -4.97 12.42
C PHE A 19 27.92 -5.76 13.42
N GLY A 20 27.67 -7.04 13.12
CA GLY A 20 27.25 -8.02 14.12
C GLY A 20 28.36 -8.31 15.16
N PRO A 21 28.07 -9.19 16.13
CA PRO A 21 29.03 -9.57 17.17
C PRO A 21 30.34 -10.09 16.57
N LEU A 22 31.47 -9.51 16.97
CA LEU A 22 32.80 -9.91 16.50
C LEU A 22 33.45 -10.99 17.36
N CYS A 23 33.05 -11.14 18.62
CA CYS A 23 33.71 -12.04 19.58
C CYS A 23 32.71 -12.75 20.49
N SER A 24 32.93 -14.03 20.78
CA SER A 24 32.01 -14.88 21.56
C SER A 24 31.70 -14.35 22.96
N GLY A 25 32.66 -13.72 23.65
CA GLY A 25 32.46 -13.08 24.96
C GLY A 25 31.90 -11.65 24.91
N ASN A 26 31.59 -11.09 23.73
CA ASN A 26 31.25 -9.67 23.58
C ASN A 26 30.14 -9.42 22.54
N PRO A 27 28.87 -9.77 22.84
CA PRO A 27 27.76 -9.66 21.89
C PRO A 27 27.45 -8.23 21.43
N ASN A 28 27.84 -7.22 22.22
CA ASN A 28 27.54 -5.81 21.95
C ASN A 28 28.73 -5.04 21.33
N ASN A 29 29.81 -5.74 20.93
CA ASN A 29 31.05 -5.14 20.44
C ASN A 29 31.56 -4.02 21.37
N ARG A 30 31.56 -4.24 22.69
CA ARG A 30 32.09 -3.28 23.68
C ARG A 30 33.53 -2.93 23.34
N ARG A 31 33.81 -1.63 23.27
CA ARG A 31 35.13 -1.05 23.00
C ARG A 31 36.03 -1.18 24.22
N ARG A 32 37.32 -1.45 24.00
CA ARG A 32 38.37 -1.35 25.02
C ARG A 32 38.52 0.11 25.45
N THR A 33 38.44 0.36 26.75
CA THR A 33 38.63 1.68 27.36
C THR A 33 40.14 1.95 27.55
N SER A 34 40.56 2.54 28.68
CA SER A 34 41.96 2.83 28.97
C SER A 34 42.55 1.82 29.96
N ASP A 35 43.73 1.30 29.65
CA ASP A 35 44.55 0.50 30.55
C ASP A 35 46.01 1.01 30.55
N SER A 36 46.93 0.29 31.22
CA SER A 36 48.35 0.64 31.31
C SER A 36 49.08 0.71 29.96
N TRP A 37 48.50 0.14 28.90
CA TRP A 37 49.02 0.17 27.53
C TRP A 37 48.27 1.18 26.63
N GLY A 38 47.40 2.02 27.20
CA GLY A 38 46.68 3.12 26.53
C GLY A 38 45.20 2.85 26.29
N ALA A 39 44.57 3.70 25.47
CA ALA A 39 43.13 3.69 25.20
C ALA A 39 42.76 3.01 23.87
N GLY A 40 41.66 2.26 23.83
CA GLY A 40 41.23 1.48 22.65
C GLY A 40 40.42 2.23 21.58
N ASN A 41 40.07 3.50 21.80
CA ASN A 41 39.29 4.29 20.83
C ASN A 41 40.10 4.69 19.58
N TYR A 42 39.41 4.94 18.47
CA TYR A 42 39.99 5.58 17.30
C TYR A 42 40.56 6.96 17.67
N GLY A 43 41.70 7.34 17.07
CA GLY A 43 42.40 8.59 17.36
C GLY A 43 43.28 8.58 18.63
N ALA A 44 43.18 7.57 19.51
CA ALA A 44 43.98 7.48 20.74
C ALA A 44 45.50 7.60 20.48
N ARG A 45 46.24 8.23 21.40
CA ARG A 45 47.69 8.42 21.24
C ARG A 45 48.44 7.08 21.28
N ARG A 46 49.41 6.92 20.37
CA ARG A 46 50.33 5.78 20.25
C ARG A 46 51.75 6.32 19.98
N GLY A 47 52.36 6.91 21.00
CA GLY A 47 53.65 7.60 20.90
C GLY A 47 53.56 8.86 20.02
N SER A 48 54.21 8.81 18.84
CA SER A 48 54.19 9.83 17.80
C SER A 48 53.08 9.65 16.75
N ARG A 49 52.26 8.60 16.85
CA ARG A 49 51.15 8.31 15.92
C ARG A 49 49.81 8.27 16.65
N THR A 50 48.71 8.34 15.90
CA THR A 50 47.35 8.11 16.39
C THR A 50 46.84 6.72 16.03
N HIS A 51 45.95 6.19 16.86
CA HIS A 51 45.30 4.91 16.66
C HIS A 51 44.36 4.96 15.45
N GLN A 52 44.58 4.08 14.46
CA GLN A 52 43.92 4.13 13.14
C GLN A 52 42.68 3.21 13.03
N GLY A 53 42.32 2.54 14.12
CA GLY A 53 41.21 1.60 14.20
C GLY A 53 40.60 1.61 15.60
N LEU A 54 39.85 0.56 15.92
CA LEU A 54 39.06 0.45 17.14
C LEU A 54 39.30 -0.90 17.79
N ASP A 55 39.64 -0.89 19.08
CA ASP A 55 39.91 -2.10 19.84
C ASP A 55 38.60 -2.60 20.48
N ILE A 56 38.13 -3.77 20.08
CA ILE A 56 36.89 -4.40 20.57
C ILE A 56 37.27 -5.53 21.54
N VAL A 57 36.76 -5.46 22.78
CA VAL A 57 37.13 -6.39 23.86
C VAL A 57 36.86 -7.83 23.43
N CYS A 58 37.86 -8.68 23.54
CA CYS A 58 37.80 -10.09 23.17
C CYS A 58 38.90 -10.85 23.90
N GLU A 59 38.53 -11.86 24.69
CA GLU A 59 39.49 -12.59 25.54
C GLU A 59 40.40 -13.49 24.71
N ASP A 60 41.63 -13.70 25.19
CA ASP A 60 42.61 -14.58 24.56
C ASP A 60 42.00 -15.98 24.34
N GLY A 61 42.07 -16.50 23.11
CA GLY A 61 41.47 -17.79 22.76
C GLY A 61 39.96 -17.77 22.45
N SER A 62 39.27 -16.63 22.56
CA SER A 62 37.86 -16.51 22.15
C SER A 62 37.66 -16.70 20.65
N GLU A 63 36.46 -17.17 20.26
CA GLU A 63 36.07 -17.26 18.86
C GLU A 63 35.77 -15.87 18.29
N VAL A 64 36.20 -15.65 17.04
CA VAL A 64 35.97 -14.41 16.29
C VAL A 64 35.02 -14.70 15.13
N TYR A 65 33.92 -13.96 15.05
CA TYR A 65 32.84 -14.19 14.08
C TYR A 65 32.81 -13.16 12.95
N ALA A 66 32.14 -13.53 11.86
CA ALA A 66 31.84 -12.64 10.74
C ALA A 66 30.72 -11.65 11.11
N PRO A 67 30.98 -10.33 11.06
CA PRO A 67 29.98 -9.32 11.46
C PRO A 67 28.81 -9.22 10.46
N PHE A 68 29.05 -9.63 9.22
CA PHE A 68 28.12 -9.73 8.09
C PHE A 68 28.70 -10.74 7.07
N ASP A 69 28.05 -10.91 5.92
CA ASP A 69 28.57 -11.77 4.85
C ASP A 69 29.84 -11.17 4.25
N VAL A 70 30.98 -11.87 4.39
CA VAL A 70 32.32 -11.37 4.07
C VAL A 70 33.11 -12.31 3.17
N THR A 71 33.90 -11.72 2.28
CA THR A 71 34.96 -12.37 1.52
C THR A 71 36.29 -12.18 2.23
N LEU A 72 37.06 -13.27 2.37
CA LEU A 72 38.39 -13.31 2.96
C LEU A 72 39.44 -12.97 1.90
N ASN A 73 40.19 -11.89 2.12
CA ASN A 73 41.13 -11.30 1.16
C ASN A 73 42.61 -11.51 1.57
N GLY A 74 42.93 -12.69 2.08
CA GLY A 74 44.29 -13.07 2.46
C GLY A 74 44.69 -12.69 3.89
N LYS A 75 45.67 -13.43 4.41
CA LYS A 75 46.27 -13.24 5.74
C LYS A 75 46.99 -11.90 5.83
N LEU A 76 46.97 -11.30 7.01
CA LEU A 76 47.72 -10.11 7.36
C LEU A 76 48.82 -10.44 8.39
N ILE A 77 49.97 -9.78 8.28
CA ILE A 77 51.01 -9.69 9.31
C ILE A 77 50.90 -8.30 9.93
N VAL A 78 50.92 -8.21 11.26
CA VAL A 78 50.59 -6.98 12.02
C VAL A 78 51.84 -6.22 12.42
N TYR A 79 52.93 -6.93 12.69
CA TYR A 79 54.21 -6.38 13.15
C TYR A 79 55.39 -7.00 12.38
N ASN A 80 56.47 -6.23 12.25
CA ASN A 80 57.78 -6.74 11.82
C ASN A 80 58.72 -7.02 13.01
N ASP A 81 58.16 -7.06 14.22
CA ASP A 81 58.86 -7.15 15.50
C ASP A 81 58.79 -8.60 16.02
N PRO A 82 59.93 -9.31 16.16
CA PRO A 82 59.95 -10.71 16.57
C PRO A 82 59.45 -10.92 18.01
N THR A 83 59.53 -9.91 18.88
CA THR A 83 59.03 -10.00 20.27
C THR A 83 57.51 -10.14 20.33
N LYS A 84 56.79 -9.85 19.24
CA LYS A 84 55.34 -9.87 19.15
C LYS A 84 54.79 -11.04 18.33
N ALA A 85 55.64 -12.03 18.02
CA ALA A 85 55.29 -13.16 17.18
C ALA A 85 53.98 -13.87 17.60
N ALA A 86 53.71 -13.98 18.90
CA ALA A 86 52.53 -14.64 19.45
C ALA A 86 51.17 -14.01 19.04
N ILE A 87 51.15 -12.71 18.70
CA ILE A 87 49.93 -12.03 18.19
C ILE A 87 50.07 -11.57 16.73
N ASN A 88 51.10 -12.01 16.01
CA ASN A 88 51.46 -11.46 14.71
C ASN A 88 50.68 -12.08 13.53
N SER A 89 49.35 -12.02 13.60
CA SER A 89 48.45 -12.48 12.53
C SER A 89 47.15 -11.69 12.52
N GLY A 90 46.53 -11.60 11.35
CA GLY A 90 45.21 -11.04 11.12
C GLY A 90 44.67 -11.46 9.76
N ILE A 91 43.56 -10.84 9.35
CA ILE A 91 42.86 -11.16 8.10
C ILE A 91 42.32 -9.87 7.45
N ASN A 92 42.44 -9.75 6.12
CA ASN A 92 41.75 -8.71 5.35
C ASN A 92 40.36 -9.23 4.93
N LEU A 93 39.35 -8.37 4.98
CA LEU A 93 37.94 -8.71 4.74
C LEU A 93 37.26 -7.67 3.85
N SER A 94 36.29 -8.10 3.04
CA SER A 94 35.36 -7.21 2.35
C SER A 94 33.96 -7.79 2.27
N GLY A 95 32.94 -6.97 2.51
CA GLY A 95 31.53 -7.35 2.47
C GLY A 95 30.66 -6.10 2.63
N GLU A 96 29.42 -6.14 2.14
CA GLU A 96 28.44 -5.03 2.22
C GLU A 96 28.97 -3.65 1.76
N GLY A 97 29.97 -3.63 0.85
CA GLY A 97 30.61 -2.39 0.37
C GLY A 97 31.72 -1.84 1.28
N LEU A 98 32.01 -2.47 2.42
CA LEU A 98 33.16 -2.18 3.27
C LEU A 98 34.38 -3.03 2.93
N CYS A 99 35.55 -2.47 3.19
CA CYS A 99 36.84 -3.17 3.28
C CYS A 99 37.44 -2.87 4.65
N PHE A 100 37.78 -3.91 5.40
CA PHE A 100 38.33 -3.80 6.75
C PHE A 100 39.29 -4.93 7.09
N LYS A 101 39.93 -4.83 8.25
CA LYS A 101 40.96 -5.74 8.73
C LYS A 101 40.69 -6.07 10.19
N LEU A 102 40.91 -7.32 10.57
CA LEU A 102 40.95 -7.75 11.97
C LEU A 102 42.39 -8.15 12.30
N PHE A 103 43.01 -7.49 13.28
CA PHE A 103 44.33 -7.85 13.78
C PHE A 103 44.22 -8.71 15.04
N TYR A 104 45.31 -9.42 15.35
CA TYR A 104 45.44 -10.33 16.50
C TYR A 104 44.51 -11.56 16.41
N VAL A 105 44.12 -11.94 15.19
CA VAL A 105 43.28 -13.10 14.91
C VAL A 105 44.10 -14.15 14.16
N ARG A 106 44.00 -15.41 14.58
CA ARG A 106 44.40 -16.57 13.80
C ARG A 106 43.19 -17.01 12.96
N PRO A 107 43.13 -16.70 11.66
CA PRO A 107 41.99 -17.09 10.84
C PRO A 107 42.00 -18.60 10.59
N ASP A 108 40.83 -19.24 10.63
CA ASP A 108 40.67 -20.67 10.31
C ASP A 108 40.88 -20.92 8.80
N ARG A 109 40.62 -19.90 7.96
CA ARG A 109 40.87 -19.88 6.50
C ARG A 109 41.17 -18.47 6.01
N THR A 110 41.95 -18.35 4.94
CA THR A 110 42.47 -17.05 4.45
C THR A 110 41.85 -16.57 3.13
N SER A 111 41.00 -17.39 2.50
CA SER A 111 40.26 -17.07 1.27
C SER A 111 38.87 -17.71 1.26
N GLY A 112 38.00 -17.26 0.35
CA GLY A 112 36.60 -17.69 0.23
C GLY A 112 35.63 -16.82 1.05
N THR A 113 34.36 -17.24 1.11
CA THR A 113 33.27 -16.49 1.76
C THR A 113 32.84 -17.11 3.10
N VAL A 114 32.49 -16.23 4.06
CA VAL A 114 31.99 -16.54 5.39
C VAL A 114 30.68 -15.80 5.58
N ARG A 115 29.61 -16.48 6.01
CA ARG A 115 28.32 -15.83 6.28
C ARG A 115 28.30 -15.16 7.65
N LYS A 116 27.44 -14.15 7.83
CA LYS A 116 27.20 -13.47 9.11
C LYS A 116 27.02 -14.46 10.27
N GLY A 117 27.70 -14.18 11.38
CA GLY A 117 27.68 -15.02 12.58
C GLY A 117 28.51 -16.30 12.51
N GLN A 118 29.02 -16.70 11.33
CA GLN A 118 29.95 -17.85 11.25
C GLN A 118 31.35 -17.46 11.75
N ARG A 119 32.08 -18.45 12.27
CA ARG A 119 33.44 -18.29 12.76
C ARG A 119 34.44 -17.97 11.64
N ILE A 120 35.27 -16.97 11.88
CA ILE A 120 36.42 -16.55 11.05
C ILE A 120 37.72 -17.12 11.60
N GLY A 121 37.85 -17.20 12.93
CA GLY A 121 39.10 -17.61 13.58
C GLY A 121 39.06 -17.50 15.10
N VAL A 122 40.24 -17.43 15.70
CA VAL A 122 40.45 -17.37 17.16
C VAL A 122 41.33 -16.17 17.52
N MET A 123 40.97 -15.49 18.61
CA MET A 123 41.76 -14.41 19.21
C MET A 123 43.11 -14.94 19.73
N LEU A 124 44.21 -14.29 19.34
CA LEU A 124 45.58 -14.68 19.72
C LEU A 124 45.89 -14.31 21.19
N PRO A 125 46.88 -14.97 21.83
CA PRO A 125 47.25 -14.70 23.22
C PRO A 125 47.90 -13.32 23.37
N MET A 126 47.08 -12.30 23.64
CA MET A 126 47.54 -10.93 23.81
C MET A 126 48.22 -10.70 25.16
N GLN A 127 47.79 -11.39 26.21
CA GLN A 127 48.40 -11.27 27.55
C GLN A 127 49.87 -11.70 27.58
N SER A 128 50.30 -12.61 26.69
CA SER A 128 51.72 -13.02 26.63
C SER A 128 52.64 -12.00 25.95
N VAL A 129 52.08 -10.98 25.27
CA VAL A 129 52.84 -9.91 24.61
C VAL A 129 52.65 -8.57 25.33
N TYR A 130 51.47 -8.35 25.90
CA TYR A 130 51.10 -7.15 26.63
C TYR A 130 50.40 -7.51 27.96
N PRO A 131 51.14 -7.98 28.99
CA PRO A 131 50.55 -8.35 30.28
C PRO A 131 49.76 -7.18 30.89
N GLY A 132 48.50 -7.43 31.25
CA GLY A 132 47.62 -6.42 31.86
C GLY A 132 46.96 -5.45 30.88
N ILE A 133 47.07 -5.67 29.57
CA ILE A 133 46.19 -5.00 28.58
C ILE A 133 44.77 -5.57 28.67
N THR A 134 43.75 -4.82 28.25
CA THR A 134 42.46 -5.42 27.94
C THR A 134 42.58 -6.16 26.60
N SER A 135 42.46 -7.49 26.59
CA SER A 135 42.53 -8.27 25.33
C SER A 135 41.43 -7.83 24.35
N HIS A 136 41.78 -7.68 23.08
CA HIS A 136 40.89 -7.10 22.07
C HIS A 136 41.22 -7.54 20.64
N VAL A 137 40.20 -7.66 19.80
CA VAL A 137 40.37 -7.65 18.33
C VAL A 137 40.46 -6.20 17.89
N HIS A 138 41.54 -5.83 17.19
CA HIS A 138 41.66 -4.50 16.60
C HIS A 138 41.04 -4.48 15.20
N VAL A 139 40.05 -3.62 15.00
CA VAL A 139 39.30 -3.47 13.75
C VAL A 139 39.72 -2.20 13.04
N GLN A 140 40.18 -2.30 11.80
CA GLN A 140 40.66 -1.17 11.02
C GLN A 140 40.06 -1.16 9.61
N LEU A 141 39.39 -0.08 9.20
CA LEU A 141 38.96 0.08 7.81
C LEU A 141 40.19 0.18 6.87
N CYS A 142 40.06 -0.32 5.65
CA CYS A 142 41.13 -0.25 4.65
C CYS A 142 41.51 1.21 4.29
N ASN A 143 40.53 2.12 4.37
CA ASN A 143 40.71 3.56 4.16
C ASN A 143 41.17 4.33 5.43
N LYS A 144 41.38 3.63 6.56
CA LYS A 144 41.75 4.19 7.88
C LYS A 144 40.81 5.25 8.44
N LYS A 145 39.55 5.33 7.98
CA LYS A 145 38.53 6.15 8.65
C LYS A 145 38.09 5.49 9.96
N ASP A 146 37.51 6.31 10.84
CA ASP A 146 36.94 5.87 12.11
C ASP A 146 35.83 4.82 11.89
N PRO A 147 35.96 3.59 12.44
CA PRO A 147 34.94 2.55 12.33
C PRO A 147 33.91 2.57 13.47
N THR A 148 33.97 3.53 14.41
CA THR A 148 33.16 3.51 15.65
C THR A 148 31.66 3.47 15.37
N GLN A 149 31.17 4.24 14.40
CA GLN A 149 29.75 4.26 14.02
C GLN A 149 29.25 2.93 13.44
N GLN A 150 30.11 2.15 12.80
CA GLN A 150 29.77 0.85 12.23
C GLN A 150 29.80 -0.27 13.28
N ILE A 151 30.54 -0.11 14.38
CA ILE A 151 30.88 -1.22 15.29
C ILE A 151 30.22 -1.14 16.66
N THR A 152 30.23 0.02 17.33
CA THR A 152 29.81 0.14 18.75
C THR A 152 28.37 0.62 18.89
N ALA A 153 27.67 0.11 19.91
CA ALA A 153 26.29 0.49 20.23
C ALA A 153 26.17 1.51 21.39
N GLU A 154 27.15 2.40 21.57
CA GLU A 154 27.14 3.39 22.65
C GLU A 154 26.39 4.68 22.26
N LEU A 155 25.22 4.89 22.87
CA LEU A 155 24.65 6.22 23.11
C LEU A 155 25.62 7.03 23.98
N SER A 156 25.78 8.32 23.72
CA SER A 156 26.60 9.20 24.54
C SER A 156 25.95 9.45 25.91
N SER A 157 26.56 8.97 26.99
CA SER A 157 26.12 9.24 28.37
C SER A 157 27.23 9.88 29.20
N GLU A 158 27.08 11.16 29.55
CA GLU A 158 27.80 11.72 30.70
C GLU A 158 27.03 11.46 32.01
N CYS A 159 27.77 10.89 32.96
CA CYS A 159 27.37 10.28 34.22
C CYS A 159 26.25 10.95 35.07
N ARG A 160 25.36 10.08 35.58
CA ARG A 160 24.81 10.22 36.95
C ARG A 160 25.88 9.95 38.00
N THR A 161 25.80 10.58 39.16
CA THR A 161 25.72 9.87 40.47
C THR A 161 25.53 10.81 41.67
N ARG A 162 24.48 10.59 42.47
CA ARG A 162 24.55 10.14 43.88
C ARG A 162 23.14 9.85 44.42
N LEU A 163 23.06 8.89 45.34
CA LEU A 163 21.84 8.42 46.01
C LEU A 163 22.14 8.29 47.51
N HIS A 164 21.17 8.60 48.36
CA HIS A 164 21.12 8.07 49.73
C HIS A 164 19.67 7.94 50.24
N THR A 165 19.21 6.69 50.28
CA THR A 165 18.43 6.04 51.35
C THR A 165 17.50 6.86 52.27
N ASN A 166 16.20 6.52 52.29
CA ASN A 166 15.60 5.83 53.46
C ASN A 166 14.23 5.18 53.17
N THR A 167 14.01 4.03 53.83
CA THR A 167 12.88 3.07 53.82
C THR A 167 11.88 3.31 54.98
N PRO A 168 10.79 2.52 55.23
CA PRO A 168 10.02 1.57 54.38
C PRO A 168 8.45 1.58 54.58
N SER A 169 7.75 0.79 53.73
CA SER A 169 6.55 -0.08 54.00
C SER A 169 5.32 0.35 54.84
N LEU A 170 4.10 0.04 54.34
CA LEU A 170 3.23 -1.05 54.89
C LEU A 170 1.91 -1.32 54.10
N GLN A 171 1.69 -2.60 53.76
CA GLN A 171 0.44 -3.41 53.67
C GLN A 171 -0.84 -3.00 52.90
N ALA A 172 -1.41 -4.03 52.25
CA ALA A 172 -2.80 -4.17 51.73
C ALA A 172 -3.56 -5.22 52.61
N PRO A 173 -4.74 -5.84 52.25
CA PRO A 173 -5.73 -5.60 51.18
C PRO A 173 -7.24 -5.69 51.61
N ASN A 174 -8.15 -5.54 50.62
CA ASN A 174 -9.55 -6.00 50.43
C ASN A 174 -10.04 -7.31 51.15
N PRO A 175 -11.33 -7.77 51.02
CA PRO A 175 -12.68 -7.12 50.92
C PRO A 175 -13.82 -7.90 51.69
N ARG A 176 -15.14 -7.59 51.47
CA ARG A 176 -16.37 -8.50 51.35
C ARG A 176 -17.71 -7.89 51.90
N VAL A 177 -18.85 -7.84 51.15
CA VAL A 177 -20.00 -8.81 50.96
C VAL A 177 -20.90 -8.99 52.24
N LYS A 178 -22.26 -8.98 52.31
CA LYS A 178 -23.44 -9.38 51.44
C LYS A 178 -24.73 -8.56 51.81
N VAL A 179 -25.60 -8.09 50.88
CA VAL A 179 -26.97 -8.58 50.47
C VAL A 179 -28.06 -8.78 51.56
N HIS A 180 -29.25 -8.15 51.41
CA HIS A 180 -30.60 -8.81 51.40
C HIS A 180 -31.77 -7.85 51.02
N ALA A 181 -32.91 -8.45 50.64
CA ALA A 181 -34.13 -7.78 50.16
C ALA A 181 -35.37 -8.24 50.96
N MET A 182 -36.50 -7.50 50.90
CA MET A 182 -37.82 -8.02 50.50
C MET A 182 -38.98 -7.01 50.59
N ALA A 183 -40.02 -7.32 49.83
CA ALA A 183 -41.27 -6.57 49.60
C ALA A 183 -42.20 -6.40 50.82
N ASN A 184 -43.23 -5.56 50.66
CA ASN A 184 -44.56 -5.97 51.10
C ASN A 184 -45.72 -5.35 50.27
N ARG A 185 -46.74 -6.16 49.97
CA ARG A 185 -48.02 -5.73 49.37
C ARG A 185 -49.05 -5.56 50.49
N LYS A 186 -50.08 -4.72 50.28
CA LYS A 186 -51.34 -4.79 51.05
C LYS A 186 -52.50 -5.15 50.13
N SER A 187 -53.39 -6.00 50.64
CA SER A 187 -54.64 -6.43 50.02
C SER A 187 -55.81 -5.64 50.61
N VAL A 188 -56.84 -5.39 49.80
CA VAL A 188 -58.18 -4.99 50.24
C VAL A 188 -59.19 -5.81 49.45
N CYS A 189 -60.10 -6.49 50.14
CA CYS A 189 -61.18 -7.26 49.54
C CYS A 189 -62.41 -6.40 49.26
N CYS A 190 -63.12 -6.65 48.16
CA CYS A 190 -64.58 -6.71 48.11
C CYS A 190 -65.02 -7.56 46.91
N GLY A 191 -66.16 -8.25 47.05
CA GLY A 191 -66.53 -9.35 46.17
C GLY A 191 -67.36 -8.97 44.93
N LEU A 192 -67.23 -9.79 43.90
CA LEU A 192 -68.16 -9.95 42.77
C LEU A 192 -68.33 -11.46 42.57
N SER A 193 -69.52 -11.90 42.16
CA SER A 193 -69.81 -13.33 42.00
C SER A 193 -69.12 -13.91 40.76
N SER A 194 -68.86 -15.22 40.76
CA SER A 194 -68.25 -15.91 39.62
C SER A 194 -69.09 -15.82 38.34
N LEU A 195 -70.39 -15.59 38.46
CA LEU A 195 -71.31 -15.42 37.34
C LEU A 195 -71.10 -14.07 36.61
N GLU A 196 -70.86 -12.99 37.37
CA GLU A 196 -70.68 -11.63 36.84
C GLU A 196 -69.36 -11.48 36.08
N VAL A 197 -68.27 -12.08 36.59
CA VAL A 197 -66.97 -12.10 35.89
C VAL A 197 -67.08 -12.88 34.57
N THR A 198 -67.81 -14.00 34.56
CA THR A 198 -67.98 -14.83 33.35
C THR A 198 -68.81 -14.11 32.29
N LEU A 199 -69.87 -13.40 32.69
CA LEU A 199 -70.68 -12.56 31.80
C LEU A 199 -69.90 -11.35 31.24
N ALA A 200 -69.07 -10.69 32.07
CA ALA A 200 -68.24 -9.59 31.61
C ALA A 200 -67.18 -10.04 30.58
N VAL A 201 -66.53 -11.19 30.80
CA VAL A 201 -65.56 -11.77 29.85
C VAL A 201 -66.24 -12.17 28.53
N LEU A 202 -67.43 -12.79 28.60
CA LEU A 202 -68.22 -13.10 27.40
C LEU A 202 -68.65 -11.85 26.63
N PHE A 203 -69.05 -10.78 27.33
CA PHE A 203 -69.44 -9.52 26.69
C PHE A 203 -68.27 -8.82 26.00
N VAL A 204 -67.08 -8.83 26.61
CA VAL A 204 -65.83 -8.30 26.00
C VAL A 204 -65.40 -9.13 24.78
N LEU A 205 -65.53 -10.46 24.84
CA LEU A 205 -65.24 -11.34 23.68
C LEU A 205 -66.25 -11.15 22.54
N MET A 206 -67.54 -11.04 22.85
CA MET A 206 -68.61 -10.77 21.87
C MET A 206 -68.46 -9.40 21.21
N THR A 207 -68.07 -8.37 21.96
CA THR A 207 -67.83 -7.03 21.40
C THR A 207 -66.54 -6.98 20.59
N ALA A 208 -65.44 -7.59 21.04
CA ALA A 208 -64.19 -7.67 20.27
C ALA A 208 -64.37 -8.44 18.94
N THR A 209 -65.08 -9.57 18.94
CA THR A 209 -65.39 -10.33 17.71
C THR A 209 -66.35 -9.57 16.79
N SER A 210 -67.37 -8.91 17.32
CA SER A 210 -68.29 -8.08 16.52
C SER A 210 -67.58 -6.89 15.87
N VAL A 211 -66.73 -6.17 16.61
CA VAL A 211 -65.91 -5.06 16.06
C VAL A 211 -64.91 -5.57 15.02
N SER A 212 -64.36 -6.77 15.20
CA SER A 212 -63.47 -7.41 14.22
C SER A 212 -64.20 -7.82 12.94
N LEU A 213 -65.43 -8.35 13.04
CA LEU A 213 -66.26 -8.65 11.86
C LEU A 213 -66.71 -7.37 11.14
N ILE A 214 -67.07 -6.32 11.89
CA ILE A 214 -67.50 -5.03 11.30
C ILE A 214 -66.33 -4.34 10.59
N THR A 215 -65.09 -4.39 11.12
CA THR A 215 -63.92 -3.89 10.39
C THR A 215 -63.57 -4.74 9.18
N LEU A 216 -63.66 -6.08 9.26
CA LEU A 216 -63.50 -6.97 8.10
C LEU A 216 -64.54 -6.74 7.00
N MET A 217 -65.80 -6.50 7.36
CA MET A 217 -66.86 -6.20 6.38
C MET A 217 -66.77 -4.77 5.83
N ALA A 218 -66.34 -3.79 6.61
CA ALA A 218 -66.07 -2.42 6.13
C ALA A 218 -64.85 -2.35 5.18
N LEU A 219 -63.89 -3.28 5.32
CA LEU A 219 -62.74 -3.43 4.42
C LEU A 219 -63.07 -4.14 3.09
N GLN A 220 -64.26 -4.71 2.93
CA GLN A 220 -64.74 -5.27 1.65
C GLN A 220 -65.59 -4.27 0.85
N THR A 221 -65.14 -3.02 0.76
CA THR A 221 -65.59 -2.13 -0.31
C THR A 221 -64.96 -2.58 -1.63
N LYS A 222 -65.78 -2.80 -2.66
CA LYS A 222 -65.32 -3.13 -4.02
C LYS A 222 -64.41 -2.03 -4.54
N THR A 223 -63.11 -2.26 -4.51
CA THR A 223 -62.16 -1.55 -5.36
C THR A 223 -62.33 -2.12 -6.76
N GLU A 224 -62.91 -1.35 -7.67
CA GLU A 224 -62.64 -1.55 -9.09
C GLU A 224 -61.12 -1.44 -9.29
N PRO A 225 -60.51 -2.24 -10.19
CA PRO A 225 -59.09 -2.11 -10.47
C PRO A 225 -58.85 -0.76 -11.13
N THR A 226 -58.45 0.23 -10.34
CA THR A 226 -57.75 1.42 -10.82
C THR A 226 -56.71 0.94 -11.83
N PRO A 227 -56.63 1.53 -13.04
CA PRO A 227 -55.53 1.22 -13.92
C PRO A 227 -54.25 1.38 -13.11
N LEU A 228 -53.38 0.36 -13.13
CA LEU A 228 -52.01 0.52 -12.65
C LEU A 228 -51.50 1.83 -13.24
N PRO A 229 -50.95 2.77 -12.45
CA PRO A 229 -50.37 3.96 -13.03
C PRO A 229 -49.34 3.45 -14.03
N THR A 230 -49.60 3.67 -15.31
CA THR A 230 -48.71 3.26 -16.38
C THR A 230 -47.39 3.92 -16.05
N THR A 231 -46.42 3.13 -15.60
CA THR A 231 -45.09 3.64 -15.31
C THR A 231 -44.59 4.25 -16.60
N GLU A 232 -44.53 5.59 -16.61
CA GLU A 232 -43.84 6.39 -17.62
C GLU A 232 -42.61 5.61 -18.06
N PRO A 233 -42.50 5.26 -19.36
CA PRO A 233 -41.50 4.30 -19.81
C PRO A 233 -40.11 4.82 -19.45
N ARG A 234 -39.55 4.24 -18.37
CA ARG A 234 -38.31 4.70 -17.75
C ARG A 234 -37.21 4.70 -18.81
N THR A 235 -36.78 5.89 -19.21
CA THR A 235 -35.72 6.08 -20.19
C THR A 235 -34.44 5.39 -19.68
N PRO A 236 -33.89 4.43 -20.43
CA PRO A 236 -32.63 3.79 -20.06
C PRO A 236 -31.49 4.80 -20.13
N TYR A 237 -30.43 4.57 -19.37
CA TYR A 237 -29.19 5.31 -19.53
C TYR A 237 -28.48 4.88 -20.82
N LEU A 238 -27.67 5.76 -21.41
CA LEU A 238 -26.58 5.32 -22.27
C LEU A 238 -25.39 4.95 -21.38
N ILE A 239 -24.91 3.71 -21.50
CA ILE A 239 -23.86 3.14 -20.67
C ILE A 239 -22.71 2.69 -21.55
N GLY A 240 -21.52 3.22 -21.26
CA GLY A 240 -20.26 2.86 -21.91
C GLY A 240 -19.29 2.24 -20.90
N VAL A 241 -18.59 1.18 -21.31
CA VAL A 241 -17.55 0.53 -20.52
C VAL A 241 -16.29 0.35 -21.36
N GLY A 242 -15.12 0.51 -20.75
CA GLY A 242 -13.85 0.38 -21.46
C GLY A 242 -12.70 0.04 -20.53
N ARG A 243 -11.79 -0.82 -21.02
CA ARG A 243 -10.55 -1.19 -20.34
C ARG A 243 -9.38 -0.91 -21.27
N ALA A 244 -8.28 -0.39 -20.73
CA ALA A 244 -7.03 -0.23 -21.45
C ALA A 244 -5.84 -0.46 -20.53
N ASP A 245 -4.77 -1.05 -21.07
CA ASP A 245 -3.50 -1.19 -20.38
C ASP A 245 -2.93 0.21 -20.04
N CYS A 246 -2.41 0.37 -18.82
CA CYS A 246 -1.75 1.58 -18.35
C CYS A 246 -0.34 1.29 -17.78
N THR A 247 0.19 0.08 -18.01
CA THR A 247 1.47 -0.39 -17.51
C THR A 247 2.65 0.35 -18.14
N GLY A 248 3.51 0.93 -17.30
CA GLY A 248 4.80 1.49 -17.71
C GLY A 248 5.93 0.44 -17.81
N PRO A 249 7.20 0.87 -17.94
CA PRO A 249 8.33 -0.03 -18.14
C PRO A 249 8.70 -0.81 -16.85
N PRO A 250 8.68 -2.16 -16.87
CA PRO A 250 8.76 -3.02 -15.68
C PRO A 250 10.21 -3.28 -15.17
N ALA A 251 11.12 -2.33 -15.36
CA ALA A 251 12.53 -2.51 -15.00
C ALA A 251 13.15 -1.22 -14.43
N GLU A 252 13.87 -1.32 -13.31
CA GLU A 252 14.62 -0.28 -12.59
C GLU A 252 13.84 0.96 -12.09
N VAL A 253 12.56 1.08 -12.44
CA VAL A 253 11.63 2.12 -11.95
C VAL A 253 11.17 1.75 -10.53
N PRO A 254 11.16 2.67 -9.56
CA PRO A 254 10.62 2.40 -8.22
C PRO A 254 9.13 2.00 -8.26
N LEU A 255 8.73 1.05 -7.41
CA LEU A 255 7.31 0.80 -7.17
C LEU A 255 6.75 1.87 -6.22
N MET A 256 5.47 2.22 -6.37
CA MET A 256 4.80 3.25 -5.58
C MET A 256 3.93 2.62 -4.49
N GLY A 257 4.12 3.05 -3.25
CA GLY A 257 3.42 2.52 -2.09
C GLY A 257 4.30 2.60 -0.85
N TYR A 258 5.03 1.52 -0.57
CA TYR A 258 5.91 1.33 0.60
C TYR A 258 7.07 2.33 0.77
N ALA A 259 7.33 3.21 -0.21
CA ALA A 259 8.45 4.17 -0.22
C ALA A 259 9.85 3.55 0.04
N ASN A 260 10.02 2.26 -0.23
CA ASN A 260 11.26 1.54 -0.01
C ASN A 260 12.26 1.78 -1.17
N SER A 261 13.44 2.31 -0.87
CA SER A 261 14.45 2.67 -1.88
C SER A 261 14.98 1.49 -2.71
N GLN A 262 14.90 0.26 -2.17
CA GLN A 262 15.34 -0.97 -2.82
C GLN A 262 14.25 -1.55 -3.74
N GLN A 263 12.97 -1.22 -3.51
CA GLN A 263 11.83 -1.76 -4.23
C GLN A 263 11.68 -1.14 -5.63
N ASN A 264 12.39 -1.71 -6.59
CA ASN A 264 12.40 -1.30 -7.98
C ASN A 264 11.90 -2.44 -8.86
N ALA A 265 11.08 -2.11 -9.85
CA ALA A 265 10.55 -3.07 -10.80
C ALA A 265 11.67 -3.90 -11.44
N ALA A 266 11.46 -5.22 -11.49
CA ALA A 266 12.35 -6.23 -12.03
C ALA A 266 11.52 -7.34 -12.71
N GLY A 267 10.38 -6.97 -13.31
CA GLY A 267 9.44 -7.93 -13.86
C GLY A 267 7.97 -7.49 -13.83
N ILE A 268 7.11 -8.35 -14.38
CA ILE A 268 5.64 -8.26 -14.36
C ILE A 268 5.11 -9.59 -13.81
N HIS A 269 4.17 -9.51 -12.87
CA HIS A 269 3.28 -10.60 -12.52
C HIS A 269 1.92 -10.42 -13.17
N THR A 270 1.34 -9.21 -13.10
CA THR A 270 0.15 -8.84 -13.89
C THR A 270 0.29 -7.44 -14.47
N ARG A 271 -0.35 -7.22 -15.62
CA ARG A 271 -0.53 -5.88 -16.19
C ARG A 271 -1.47 -5.03 -15.33
N LEU A 272 -1.26 -3.73 -15.39
CA LEU A 272 -2.07 -2.69 -14.76
C LEU A 272 -3.07 -2.15 -15.78
N PHE A 273 -4.35 -2.08 -15.43
CA PHE A 273 -5.39 -1.57 -16.33
C PHE A 273 -6.09 -0.34 -15.76
N SER A 274 -6.51 0.55 -16.66
CA SER A 274 -7.53 1.55 -16.40
C SER A 274 -8.89 1.01 -16.88
N ARG A 275 -9.91 1.11 -16.03
CA ARG A 275 -11.29 0.67 -16.28
C ARG A 275 -12.23 1.86 -16.11
N ALA A 276 -12.87 2.27 -17.20
CA ALA A 276 -13.75 3.43 -17.27
C ALA A 276 -15.21 3.02 -17.45
N PHE A 277 -16.09 3.74 -16.75
CA PHE A 277 -17.54 3.60 -16.77
C PHE A 277 -18.13 4.98 -17.09
N ILE A 278 -18.88 5.06 -18.18
CA ILE A 278 -19.56 6.28 -18.63
C ILE A 278 -21.05 6.03 -18.54
N ILE A 279 -21.76 6.95 -17.88
CA ILE A 279 -23.21 6.93 -17.76
C ILE A 279 -23.74 8.28 -18.22
N ASP A 280 -24.77 8.27 -19.06
CA ASP A 280 -25.42 9.44 -19.64
C ASP A 280 -26.95 9.27 -19.59
N ASP A 281 -27.67 10.27 -19.11
CA ASP A 281 -29.14 10.27 -18.95
C ASP A 281 -29.87 11.10 -20.02
N GLY A 282 -29.18 11.45 -21.10
CA GLY A 282 -29.65 12.33 -22.17
C GLY A 282 -29.55 13.82 -21.83
N ARG A 283 -29.11 14.20 -20.63
CA ARG A 283 -28.95 15.61 -20.18
C ARG A 283 -27.55 15.90 -19.67
N ARG A 284 -27.00 14.98 -18.88
CA ARG A 284 -25.69 15.06 -18.23
C ARG A 284 -24.98 13.74 -18.47
N ARG A 285 -23.65 13.75 -18.36
CA ARG A 285 -22.79 12.58 -18.48
C ARG A 285 -21.78 12.58 -17.35
N VAL A 286 -21.56 11.44 -16.73
CA VAL A 286 -20.53 11.25 -15.69
C VAL A 286 -19.57 10.14 -16.12
N VAL A 287 -18.31 10.27 -15.71
CA VAL A 287 -17.25 9.29 -15.97
C VAL A 287 -16.63 8.89 -14.64
N PHE A 288 -16.64 7.59 -14.34
CA PHE A 288 -15.87 7.02 -13.24
C PHE A 288 -14.77 6.11 -13.79
N VAL A 289 -13.53 6.38 -13.41
CA VAL A 289 -12.38 5.50 -13.72
C VAL A 289 -11.82 4.92 -12.43
N THR A 290 -11.64 3.60 -12.41
CA THR A 290 -10.72 2.95 -11.47
C THR A 290 -9.50 2.43 -12.24
N ALA A 291 -8.30 2.70 -11.73
CA ALA A 291 -7.05 2.33 -12.37
C ALA A 291 -6.13 1.58 -11.40
N ASP A 292 -5.42 0.58 -11.91
CA ASP A 292 -4.47 -0.24 -11.16
C ASP A 292 -3.18 0.53 -10.84
N VAL A 293 -3.31 1.50 -9.93
CA VAL A 293 -2.25 2.37 -9.43
C VAL A 293 -2.36 2.55 -7.92
N GLY A 294 -1.26 2.94 -7.28
CA GLY A 294 -1.25 3.25 -5.84
C GLY A 294 -2.19 4.40 -5.48
N MET A 295 -2.40 5.38 -6.36
CA MET A 295 -3.29 6.53 -6.18
C MET A 295 -3.29 7.40 -7.44
N ILE A 296 -4.26 8.30 -7.58
CA ILE A 296 -4.21 9.39 -8.57
C ILE A 296 -3.45 10.59 -7.99
N SER A 297 -2.52 11.14 -8.77
CA SER A 297 -1.82 12.39 -8.43
C SER A 297 -2.49 13.60 -9.13
N GLN A 298 -2.34 14.80 -8.56
CA GLN A 298 -2.81 16.03 -9.23
C GLN A 298 -2.26 16.16 -10.65
N ARG A 299 -0.99 15.77 -10.85
CA ARG A 299 -0.31 15.84 -12.14
C ARG A 299 -0.95 14.89 -13.15
N LEU A 300 -1.24 13.65 -12.73
CA LEU A 300 -1.92 12.64 -13.56
C LEU A 300 -3.33 13.09 -13.92
N ARG A 301 -4.12 13.60 -12.96
CA ARG A 301 -5.47 14.14 -13.23
C ARG A 301 -5.42 15.31 -14.21
N LEU A 302 -4.53 16.27 -14.01
CA LEU A 302 -4.44 17.44 -14.89
C LEU A 302 -3.97 17.06 -16.31
N GLU A 303 -2.99 16.15 -16.47
CA GLU A 303 -2.58 15.67 -17.80
C GLU A 303 -3.70 14.87 -18.50
N VAL A 304 -4.47 14.04 -17.77
CA VAL A 304 -5.63 13.33 -18.33
C VAL A 304 -6.73 14.31 -18.76
N LEU A 305 -7.09 15.29 -17.93
CA LEU A 305 -8.11 16.28 -18.27
C LEU A 305 -7.69 17.14 -19.46
N GLN A 306 -6.41 17.53 -19.57
CA GLN A 306 -5.88 18.22 -20.75
C GLN A 306 -6.00 17.37 -22.02
N ALA A 307 -5.65 16.08 -21.95
CA ALA A 307 -5.75 15.17 -23.08
C ALA A 307 -7.21 14.89 -23.50
N LEU A 308 -8.13 14.79 -22.53
CA LEU A 308 -9.57 14.69 -22.79
C LEU A 308 -10.10 15.98 -23.42
N GLN A 309 -9.75 17.16 -22.92
CA GLN A 309 -10.18 18.44 -23.48
C GLN A 309 -9.71 18.62 -24.94
N VAL A 310 -8.47 18.21 -25.26
CA VAL A 310 -7.95 18.22 -26.64
C VAL A 310 -8.76 17.31 -27.57
N LYS A 311 -9.27 16.17 -27.08
CA LYS A 311 -9.99 15.18 -27.91
C LYS A 311 -11.51 15.41 -27.97
N TYR A 312 -12.11 15.90 -26.88
CA TYR A 312 -13.56 15.91 -26.65
C TYR A 312 -14.12 17.30 -26.32
N GLY A 313 -13.28 18.35 -26.29
CA GLY A 313 -13.70 19.67 -25.84
C GLY A 313 -14.18 19.64 -24.39
N ASP A 314 -15.22 20.40 -24.09
CA ASP A 314 -15.74 20.57 -22.72
C ASP A 314 -16.70 19.44 -22.27
N LEU A 315 -16.76 18.32 -23.00
CA LEU A 315 -17.60 17.16 -22.67
C LEU A 315 -17.14 16.41 -21.41
N TYR A 316 -15.84 16.43 -21.12
CA TYR A 316 -15.19 15.70 -20.04
C TYR A 316 -14.27 16.62 -19.24
N GLY A 317 -14.84 17.28 -18.23
CA GLY A 317 -14.15 18.24 -17.37
C GLY A 317 -13.92 17.75 -15.95
N GLN A 318 -13.48 18.68 -15.11
CA GLN A 318 -13.19 18.44 -13.69
C GLN A 318 -14.43 18.07 -12.88
N GLU A 319 -15.59 18.58 -13.31
CA GLU A 319 -16.89 18.40 -12.69
C GLU A 319 -17.44 16.98 -12.84
N ASN A 320 -17.30 16.36 -14.02
CA ASN A 320 -17.94 15.09 -14.33
C ASN A 320 -17.00 13.88 -14.45
N VAL A 321 -15.68 14.08 -14.49
CA VAL A 321 -14.69 12.99 -14.49
C VAL A 321 -14.14 12.75 -13.07
N VAL A 322 -14.36 11.54 -12.56
CA VAL A 322 -13.71 10.99 -11.35
C VAL A 322 -12.64 10.00 -11.77
N LEU A 323 -11.42 10.16 -11.25
CA LEU A 323 -10.34 9.18 -11.39
C LEU A 323 -9.99 8.63 -10.00
N SER A 324 -9.98 7.31 -9.81
CA SER A 324 -9.64 6.63 -8.55
C SER A 324 -8.57 5.54 -8.77
N GLY A 325 -7.66 5.37 -7.80
CA GLY A 325 -6.67 4.28 -7.81
C GLY A 325 -7.16 3.07 -7.00
N THR A 326 -6.84 1.84 -7.42
CA THR A 326 -7.12 0.63 -6.63
C THR A 326 -6.28 0.51 -5.36
N HIS A 327 -5.25 1.36 -5.22
CA HIS A 327 -4.26 1.35 -4.15
C HIS A 327 -3.32 0.13 -4.14
N THR A 328 -2.98 -0.41 -5.32
CA THR A 328 -1.88 -1.39 -5.42
C THR A 328 -0.54 -0.75 -5.07
N HIS A 329 0.18 -1.33 -4.11
CA HIS A 329 1.56 -0.93 -3.77
C HIS A 329 2.62 -1.53 -4.73
N CYS A 330 2.17 -2.18 -5.80
CA CYS A 330 3.01 -2.80 -6.83
C CYS A 330 2.88 -2.10 -8.22
N GLY A 331 2.29 -0.91 -8.24
CA GLY A 331 2.27 -0.03 -9.42
C GLY A 331 3.59 0.74 -9.60
N LEU A 332 3.89 1.18 -10.83
CA LEU A 332 5.11 1.93 -11.14
C LEU A 332 5.03 3.39 -10.69
N GLY A 333 6.03 3.87 -9.97
CA GLY A 333 6.12 5.24 -9.49
C GLY A 333 6.61 6.26 -10.51
N GLY A 334 6.73 7.51 -10.03
CA GLY A 334 7.31 8.63 -10.78
C GLY A 334 6.30 9.53 -11.50
N TYR A 335 5.04 9.51 -11.09
CA TYR A 335 3.95 10.28 -11.72
C TYR A 335 3.44 11.45 -10.87
N PHE A 336 4.30 12.01 -10.01
CA PHE A 336 3.99 13.11 -9.10
C PHE A 336 4.69 14.41 -9.47
N GLN A 337 4.09 15.54 -9.07
CA GLN A 337 4.69 16.88 -9.18
C GLN A 337 5.11 17.49 -7.84
N TYR A 338 4.59 16.98 -6.71
CA TYR A 338 4.95 17.46 -5.38
C TYR A 338 6.20 16.75 -4.86
N THR A 339 7.09 17.51 -4.20
CA THR A 339 8.47 17.05 -3.92
C THR A 339 8.53 15.74 -3.13
N LEU A 340 7.70 15.54 -2.10
CA LEU A 340 7.79 14.37 -1.23
C LEU A 340 7.67 13.05 -2.02
N PHE A 341 6.64 12.93 -2.86
CA PHE A 341 6.39 11.74 -3.66
C PHE A 341 7.41 11.57 -4.80
N MET A 342 7.93 12.67 -5.34
CA MET A 342 9.05 12.61 -6.28
C MET A 342 10.33 12.06 -5.61
N MET A 343 10.58 12.35 -4.32
CA MET A 343 11.78 11.84 -3.64
C MET A 343 11.75 10.32 -3.47
N SER A 344 10.63 9.74 -3.03
CA SER A 344 10.50 8.27 -2.91
C SER A 344 10.53 7.53 -4.25
N THR A 345 10.11 8.18 -5.34
CA THR A 345 10.03 7.58 -6.68
C THR A 345 11.15 7.98 -7.64
N LYS A 346 12.26 8.56 -7.14
CA LYS A 346 13.40 9.05 -7.95
C LYS A 346 13.04 10.15 -8.95
N GLY A 347 11.90 10.83 -8.82
CA GLY A 347 11.52 12.01 -9.58
C GLY A 347 10.26 11.83 -10.43
N TYR A 348 10.01 12.77 -11.33
CA TYR A 348 9.00 12.65 -12.38
C TYR A 348 9.59 11.84 -13.56
N ILE A 349 9.09 10.62 -13.74
CA ILE A 349 9.54 9.65 -14.74
C ILE A 349 8.50 9.64 -15.86
N ARG A 350 8.73 10.45 -16.91
CA ARG A 350 7.84 10.57 -18.08
C ARG A 350 7.44 9.22 -18.70
N ALA A 351 8.37 8.25 -18.75
CA ALA A 351 8.11 6.91 -19.26
C ALA A 351 7.13 6.07 -18.40
N SER A 352 6.91 6.43 -17.12
CA SER A 352 5.83 5.88 -16.30
C SER A 352 4.51 6.65 -16.51
N VAL A 353 4.59 7.97 -16.72
CA VAL A 353 3.43 8.86 -16.83
C VAL A 353 2.68 8.70 -18.14
N GLU A 354 3.40 8.64 -19.28
CA GLU A 354 2.77 8.57 -20.61
C GLU A 354 1.87 7.32 -20.77
N PRO A 355 2.28 6.10 -20.35
CA PRO A 355 1.40 4.92 -20.36
C PRO A 355 0.18 5.07 -19.43
N LEU A 356 0.32 5.74 -18.28
CA LEU A 356 -0.79 6.00 -17.36
C LEU A 356 -1.82 6.97 -17.96
N VAL A 357 -1.38 8.14 -18.44
CA VAL A 357 -2.24 9.15 -19.07
C VAL A 357 -2.92 8.55 -20.30
N ASN A 358 -2.13 7.97 -21.22
CA ASN A 358 -2.67 7.42 -22.45
C ASN A 358 -3.55 6.18 -22.22
N GLY A 359 -3.30 5.41 -21.15
CA GLY A 359 -4.14 4.27 -20.75
C GLY A 359 -5.49 4.72 -20.20
N ILE A 360 -5.50 5.73 -19.31
CA ILE A 360 -6.75 6.31 -18.77
C ILE A 360 -7.56 6.99 -19.89
N VAL A 361 -6.91 7.76 -20.77
CA VAL A 361 -7.61 8.37 -21.91
C VAL A 361 -8.17 7.29 -22.84
N LYS A 362 -7.42 6.20 -23.11
CA LYS A 362 -7.89 5.09 -23.97
C LYS A 362 -9.04 4.30 -23.34
N SER A 363 -9.08 4.07 -22.03
CA SER A 363 -10.21 3.38 -21.40
C SER A 363 -11.50 4.20 -21.49
N ILE A 364 -11.41 5.51 -21.26
CA ILE A 364 -12.51 6.48 -21.48
C ILE A 364 -12.93 6.52 -22.95
N ASP A 365 -11.98 6.45 -23.88
CA ASP A 365 -12.22 6.45 -25.33
C ASP A 365 -13.02 5.23 -25.80
N ILE A 366 -12.64 4.05 -25.31
CA ILE A 366 -13.35 2.78 -25.55
C ILE A 366 -14.75 2.86 -24.95
N ALA A 367 -14.87 3.34 -23.71
CA ALA A 367 -16.16 3.50 -23.05
C ALA A 367 -17.09 4.48 -23.80
N HIS A 368 -16.58 5.63 -24.26
CA HIS A 368 -17.33 6.59 -25.06
C HIS A 368 -17.81 5.97 -26.38
N SER A 369 -16.92 5.27 -27.09
CA SER A 369 -17.22 4.68 -28.40
C SER A 369 -18.21 3.51 -28.32
N ASN A 370 -18.27 2.84 -27.17
CA ASN A 370 -19.12 1.65 -26.93
C ASN A 370 -20.37 1.94 -26.09
N MET A 371 -20.76 3.22 -25.93
CA MET A 371 -22.00 3.57 -25.22
C MET A 371 -23.22 2.98 -25.91
N ARG A 372 -24.07 2.29 -25.14
CA ARG A 372 -25.33 1.72 -25.62
C ARG A 372 -26.46 1.88 -24.60
N PRO A 373 -27.74 1.90 -25.01
CA PRO A 373 -28.87 1.91 -24.09
C PRO A 373 -28.81 0.73 -23.11
N GLY A 374 -29.08 0.98 -21.83
CA GLY A 374 -28.94 -0.02 -20.78
C GLY A 374 -29.53 0.38 -19.43
N ARG A 375 -29.43 -0.55 -18.48
CA ARG A 375 -29.92 -0.42 -17.10
C ARG A 375 -28.77 -0.65 -16.11
N ILE A 376 -28.93 -0.08 -14.92
CA ILE A 376 -27.98 -0.19 -13.81
C ILE A 376 -28.73 -0.81 -12.63
N TYR A 377 -28.12 -1.79 -11.97
CA TYR A 377 -28.68 -2.44 -10.79
C TYR A 377 -27.68 -2.36 -9.64
N ARG A 378 -28.15 -2.14 -8.41
CA ARG A 378 -27.32 -2.15 -7.20
C ARG A 378 -27.52 -3.42 -6.37
N ALA A 379 -26.48 -3.82 -5.67
CA ALA A 379 -26.50 -4.87 -4.67
C ALA A 379 -25.48 -4.58 -3.55
N ARG A 380 -25.75 -5.06 -2.34
CA ARG A 380 -24.93 -4.85 -1.15
C ARG A 380 -24.86 -6.11 -0.30
N GLY A 381 -23.70 -6.41 0.29
CA GLY A 381 -23.50 -7.55 1.18
C GLY A 381 -22.27 -7.39 2.07
N GLU A 382 -22.11 -8.26 3.07
CA GLU A 382 -20.94 -8.26 3.97
C GLU A 382 -19.89 -9.31 3.50
N LEU A 383 -18.60 -8.95 3.55
CA LEU A 383 -17.46 -9.80 3.23
C LEU A 383 -16.50 -9.93 4.43
N ASP A 384 -16.50 -11.10 5.05
CA ASP A 384 -15.60 -11.45 6.15
C ASP A 384 -14.26 -12.06 5.67
N HIS A 385 -13.39 -12.33 6.64
CA HIS A 385 -12.08 -13.01 6.48
C HIS A 385 -11.10 -12.41 5.45
N SER A 386 -11.40 -11.22 4.93
CA SER A 386 -10.63 -10.55 3.87
C SER A 386 -10.15 -9.15 4.26
N SER A 387 -10.37 -8.75 5.52
CA SER A 387 -9.94 -7.45 6.06
C SER A 387 -9.75 -7.46 7.57
N LEU A 388 -8.71 -6.77 8.05
CA LEU A 388 -8.32 -6.60 9.45
C LEU A 388 -8.00 -5.12 9.73
N ASN A 389 -8.41 -4.57 10.88
CA ASN A 389 -7.98 -3.21 11.26
C ASN A 389 -6.52 -3.24 11.75
N ARG A 390 -5.64 -2.42 11.16
CA ARG A 390 -4.20 -2.35 11.50
C ARG A 390 -3.85 -1.28 12.54
N SER A 391 -4.81 -0.44 12.92
CA SER A 391 -4.71 0.56 13.98
C SER A 391 -5.90 0.47 14.96
N PRO A 392 -6.21 -0.73 15.51
CA PRO A 392 -7.42 -0.97 16.28
C PRO A 392 -7.50 -0.12 17.56
N HIS A 393 -6.36 0.22 18.17
CA HIS A 393 -6.32 1.14 19.31
C HIS A 393 -6.85 2.54 18.95
N SER A 394 -6.48 3.07 17.77
CA SER A 394 -7.00 4.35 17.29
C SER A 394 -8.51 4.28 17.05
N TYR A 395 -9.01 3.21 16.42
CA TYR A 395 -10.45 3.00 16.24
C TYR A 395 -11.20 3.02 17.58
N MET A 396 -10.67 2.37 18.61
CA MET A 396 -11.29 2.32 19.95
C MET A 396 -11.37 3.68 20.66
N ASN A 397 -10.59 4.68 20.23
CA ASN A 397 -10.66 6.04 20.77
C ASN A 397 -11.88 6.83 20.24
N ASN A 398 -12.53 6.39 19.17
CA ASN A 398 -13.83 6.93 18.75
C ASN A 398 -14.89 6.71 19.86
N PRO A 399 -15.91 7.58 19.98
CA PRO A 399 -16.95 7.49 21.01
C PRO A 399 -17.61 6.11 21.08
N GLU A 400 -17.81 5.60 22.29
CA GLU A 400 -18.34 4.25 22.54
C GLU A 400 -19.77 4.09 21.99
N ASP A 401 -20.61 5.11 22.13
CA ASP A 401 -21.97 5.16 21.59
C ASP A 401 -21.99 5.14 20.05
N GLU A 402 -21.05 5.83 19.39
CA GLU A 402 -20.88 5.73 17.95
C GLU A 402 -20.39 4.33 17.54
N ARG A 403 -19.39 3.77 18.24
CA ARG A 403 -18.84 2.44 17.95
C ARG A 403 -19.88 1.33 18.08
N GLN A 404 -20.76 1.41 19.08
CA GLN A 404 -21.84 0.43 19.31
C GLN A 404 -22.88 0.37 18.18
N ARG A 405 -22.92 1.36 17.27
CA ARG A 405 -23.76 1.31 16.06
C ARG A 405 -23.25 0.33 15.00
N TYR A 406 -22.02 -0.18 15.13
CA TYR A 406 -21.36 -1.00 14.11
C TYR A 406 -20.86 -2.32 14.70
N LYS A 407 -21.07 -3.44 13.97
CA LYS A 407 -20.63 -4.79 14.38
C LYS A 407 -19.10 -4.93 14.49
N THR A 408 -18.36 -4.17 13.69
CA THR A 408 -16.93 -4.39 13.41
C THR A 408 -16.15 -3.08 13.32
N ASN A 409 -14.84 -3.15 13.61
CA ASN A 409 -13.87 -2.06 13.42
C ASN A 409 -13.29 -1.97 11.99
N THR A 410 -13.90 -2.66 11.03
CA THR A 410 -13.62 -2.58 9.59
C THR A 410 -14.95 -2.52 8.85
N ASP A 411 -15.00 -1.83 7.72
CA ASP A 411 -16.19 -1.83 6.85
C ASP A 411 -16.24 -3.11 5.99
N LYS A 412 -17.11 -4.03 6.41
CA LYS A 412 -17.35 -5.31 5.73
C LYS A 412 -18.23 -5.19 4.48
N GLN A 413 -18.88 -4.04 4.27
CA GLN A 413 -19.82 -3.84 3.17
C GLN A 413 -19.10 -3.82 1.82
N VAL A 414 -19.51 -4.72 0.92
CA VAL A 414 -19.25 -4.66 -0.51
C VAL A 414 -20.49 -4.07 -1.17
N VAL A 415 -20.31 -3.06 -2.03
CA VAL A 415 -21.38 -2.49 -2.86
C VAL A 415 -21.04 -2.71 -4.33
N VAL A 416 -21.99 -3.26 -5.08
CA VAL A 416 -21.85 -3.56 -6.52
C VAL A 416 -22.87 -2.75 -7.32
N LEU A 417 -22.40 -2.13 -8.41
CA LEU A 417 -23.22 -1.70 -9.54
C LEU A 417 -23.00 -2.67 -10.70
N LYS A 418 -24.08 -3.31 -11.13
CA LYS A 418 -24.16 -4.13 -12.34
C LYS A 418 -24.66 -3.25 -13.48
N PHE A 419 -23.92 -3.26 -14.60
CA PHE A 419 -24.29 -2.58 -15.83
C PHE A 419 -24.75 -3.63 -16.86
N THR A 420 -25.92 -3.40 -17.44
CA THR A 420 -26.52 -4.27 -18.47
C THR A 420 -26.96 -3.44 -19.66
N ASP A 421 -26.98 -4.03 -20.85
CA ASP A 421 -27.73 -3.47 -21.97
C ASP A 421 -29.23 -3.84 -21.89
N LEU A 422 -30.00 -3.51 -22.95
CA LEU A 422 -31.45 -3.73 -22.97
C LEU A 422 -31.86 -5.19 -23.13
N ASP A 423 -30.99 -6.04 -23.65
CA ASP A 423 -31.24 -7.49 -23.77
C ASP A 423 -31.04 -8.20 -22.41
N GLY A 424 -30.54 -7.47 -21.41
CA GLY A 424 -30.27 -7.95 -20.06
C GLY A 424 -28.86 -8.53 -19.89
N ASP A 425 -28.06 -8.53 -20.95
CA ASP A 425 -26.71 -9.04 -20.93
C ASP A 425 -25.79 -8.10 -20.15
N GLY A 426 -24.90 -8.73 -19.37
CA GLY A 426 -23.96 -8.03 -18.53
C GLY A 426 -22.85 -7.40 -19.35
N ILE A 427 -22.75 -6.07 -19.36
CA ILE A 427 -21.66 -5.36 -20.05
C ILE A 427 -20.52 -4.99 -19.12
N GLY A 428 -20.79 -4.80 -17.83
CA GLY A 428 -19.73 -4.55 -16.85
C GLY A 428 -20.22 -4.54 -15.41
N MET A 429 -19.26 -4.35 -14.49
CA MET A 429 -19.50 -4.21 -13.06
C MET A 429 -18.53 -3.20 -12.45
N LEU A 430 -19.01 -2.40 -11.49
CA LEU A 430 -18.18 -1.60 -10.61
C LEU A 430 -18.48 -1.96 -9.15
N SER A 431 -17.45 -2.23 -8.36
CA SER A 431 -17.55 -2.67 -6.96
C SER A 431 -16.67 -1.81 -6.04
N TRP A 432 -17.15 -1.51 -4.83
CA TRP A 432 -16.38 -0.86 -3.78
C TRP A 432 -16.24 -1.77 -2.56
N PHE A 433 -15.03 -1.84 -2.02
CA PHE A 433 -14.72 -2.53 -0.76
C PHE A 433 -13.57 -1.81 -0.03
N ALA A 434 -13.57 -1.87 1.30
CA ALA A 434 -12.55 -1.22 2.14
C ALA A 434 -11.45 -2.23 2.53
N VAL A 435 -10.39 -2.30 1.72
CA VAL A 435 -9.15 -3.02 2.04
C VAL A 435 -7.98 -2.43 1.26
N HIS A 436 -6.78 -2.37 1.85
CA HIS A 436 -5.56 -2.05 1.12
C HIS A 436 -5.19 -3.17 0.10
N ALA A 437 -4.69 -2.76 -1.06
CA ALA A 437 -4.05 -3.64 -2.02
C ALA A 437 -2.53 -3.76 -1.74
N VAL A 438 -2.25 -4.41 -0.60
CA VAL A 438 -0.91 -4.63 0.02
C VAL A 438 -0.69 -6.09 0.41
N SER A 439 -1.31 -7.04 -0.31
CA SER A 439 -1.06 -8.47 -0.10
C SER A 439 0.33 -8.87 -0.64
N MET A 440 0.80 -8.20 -1.69
CA MET A 440 2.16 -8.22 -2.20
C MET A 440 3.04 -7.24 -1.41
N ASN A 441 3.75 -7.74 -0.38
CA ASN A 441 4.55 -6.90 0.51
C ASN A 441 5.76 -6.22 -0.16
N PHE A 442 6.42 -5.30 0.56
CA PHE A 442 7.53 -4.48 0.08
C PHE A 442 8.78 -5.23 -0.44
N THR A 443 8.88 -6.55 -0.24
CA THR A 443 9.95 -7.37 -0.84
C THR A 443 9.64 -7.78 -2.29
N ASN A 444 8.40 -7.60 -2.76
CA ASN A 444 8.03 -7.79 -4.16
C ASN A 444 8.73 -6.76 -5.07
N LEU A 445 9.28 -7.25 -6.19
CA LEU A 445 9.91 -6.45 -7.23
C LEU A 445 9.16 -6.52 -8.58
N MET A 446 8.04 -7.23 -8.69
CA MET A 446 7.26 -7.31 -9.93
C MET A 446 6.11 -6.31 -9.96
N VAL A 447 5.82 -5.77 -11.14
CA VAL A 447 4.58 -5.02 -11.36
C VAL A 447 3.39 -5.94 -11.17
N SER A 448 2.41 -5.51 -10.35
CA SER A 448 1.20 -6.28 -10.08
C SER A 448 0.04 -5.36 -9.69
N SER A 449 -1.16 -5.78 -10.04
CA SER A 449 -2.43 -5.15 -9.67
C SER A 449 -2.94 -5.56 -8.28
N ASP A 450 -2.20 -6.43 -7.55
CA ASP A 450 -2.50 -6.93 -6.20
C ASP A 450 -3.94 -7.52 -6.09
N ASN A 451 -4.54 -7.51 -4.90
CA ASN A 451 -5.76 -8.28 -4.58
C ASN A 451 -7.03 -7.74 -5.26
N MET A 452 -7.21 -6.42 -5.34
CA MET A 452 -8.31 -5.76 -6.06
C MET A 452 -8.20 -6.00 -7.58
N GLY A 453 -6.97 -5.99 -8.11
CA GLY A 453 -6.71 -6.33 -9.49
C GLY A 453 -6.92 -7.82 -9.79
N TYR A 454 -6.58 -8.72 -8.88
CA TYR A 454 -6.86 -10.14 -9.04
C TYR A 454 -8.37 -10.44 -8.98
N ALA A 455 -9.13 -9.72 -8.14
CA ALA A 455 -10.59 -9.78 -8.15
C ALA A 455 -11.18 -9.31 -9.51
N SER A 456 -10.60 -8.26 -10.09
CA SER A 456 -10.93 -7.75 -11.43
C SER A 456 -10.64 -8.80 -12.52
N TYR A 457 -9.43 -9.37 -12.51
CA TYR A 457 -8.98 -10.44 -13.40
C TYR A 457 -9.94 -11.63 -13.40
N LEU A 458 -10.30 -12.15 -12.22
CA LEU A 458 -11.19 -13.30 -12.11
C LEU A 458 -12.58 -13.04 -12.69
N LEU A 459 -13.17 -11.86 -12.46
CA LEU A 459 -14.49 -11.56 -13.04
C LEU A 459 -14.43 -11.26 -14.53
N GLU A 460 -13.35 -10.64 -15.02
CA GLU A 460 -13.16 -10.40 -16.46
C GLU A 460 -12.97 -11.73 -17.21
N GLN A 461 -12.17 -12.67 -16.70
CA GLN A 461 -12.04 -14.01 -17.32
C GLN A 461 -13.32 -14.85 -17.22
N ASP A 462 -14.08 -14.74 -16.12
CA ASP A 462 -15.37 -15.43 -15.94
C ASP A 462 -16.47 -14.91 -16.88
N LYS A 463 -16.36 -13.64 -17.33
CA LYS A 463 -17.34 -12.98 -18.22
C LYS A 463 -16.90 -12.84 -19.66
N ASN A 464 -15.62 -13.04 -19.95
CA ASN A 464 -15.05 -13.06 -21.30
C ASN A 464 -14.48 -14.46 -21.63
N PRO A 465 -15.32 -15.52 -21.72
CA PRO A 465 -14.84 -16.88 -21.92
C PRO A 465 -14.12 -17.02 -23.27
N GLY A 466 -12.89 -17.55 -23.25
CA GLY A 466 -12.04 -17.72 -24.43
C GLY A 466 -11.15 -16.52 -24.77
N GLU A 467 -11.33 -15.38 -24.11
CA GLU A 467 -10.48 -14.19 -24.29
C GLU A 467 -9.24 -14.26 -23.38
N LEU A 468 -8.11 -13.72 -23.87
CA LEU A 468 -6.90 -13.61 -23.07
C LEU A 468 -7.03 -12.50 -22.01
N PRO A 469 -6.33 -12.61 -20.86
CA PRO A 469 -6.30 -11.56 -19.85
C PRO A 469 -5.97 -10.17 -20.42
N GLY A 470 -6.86 -9.23 -20.12
CA GLY A 470 -6.87 -7.86 -20.68
C GLY A 470 -7.79 -7.67 -21.89
N GLN A 471 -8.28 -8.75 -22.53
CA GLN A 471 -9.17 -8.75 -23.71
C GLN A 471 -10.63 -9.05 -23.33
N GLY A 472 -11.52 -9.16 -24.31
CA GLY A 472 -12.96 -9.28 -24.11
C GLY A 472 -13.70 -7.98 -23.74
N GLY A 473 -15.00 -7.95 -24.01
CA GLY A 473 -15.85 -6.76 -23.90
C GLY A 473 -16.39 -6.45 -22.51
N PHE A 474 -16.46 -7.43 -21.59
CA PHE A 474 -16.86 -7.19 -20.20
C PHE A 474 -15.75 -6.50 -19.42
N VAL A 475 -16.11 -5.54 -18.57
CA VAL A 475 -15.18 -4.79 -17.72
C VAL A 475 -15.59 -4.88 -16.24
N ALA A 476 -14.66 -5.29 -15.37
CA ALA A 476 -14.88 -5.41 -13.92
C ALA A 476 -13.98 -4.43 -13.14
N GLY A 477 -14.54 -3.32 -12.67
CA GLY A 477 -13.84 -2.37 -11.81
C GLY A 477 -13.99 -2.72 -10.33
N PHE A 478 -12.87 -2.87 -9.62
CA PHE A 478 -12.85 -2.97 -8.15
C PHE A 478 -12.14 -1.75 -7.58
N SER A 479 -12.91 -0.81 -7.05
CA SER A 479 -12.44 0.48 -6.54
C SER A 479 -12.19 0.45 -5.03
N SER A 480 -11.19 1.22 -4.59
CA SER A 480 -10.94 1.49 -3.17
C SER A 480 -12.10 2.23 -2.51
N SER A 481 -12.41 1.88 -1.26
CA SER A 481 -13.27 2.65 -0.35
C SER A 481 -12.42 3.37 0.73
N ASN A 482 -13.00 3.61 1.91
CA ASN A 482 -12.34 4.07 3.14
C ASN A 482 -11.43 2.98 3.76
N LEU A 483 -10.32 2.68 3.07
CA LEU A 483 -9.40 1.60 3.39
C LEU A 483 -8.28 1.97 4.39
N GLY A 484 -8.22 3.20 4.90
CA GLY A 484 -7.01 3.79 5.50
C GLY A 484 -6.43 3.07 6.72
N ASP A 485 -7.26 2.40 7.52
CA ASP A 485 -6.85 1.57 8.65
C ASP A 485 -7.09 0.06 8.40
N VAL A 486 -7.32 -0.35 7.16
CA VAL A 486 -7.80 -1.69 6.80
C VAL A 486 -6.79 -2.46 5.94
N SER A 487 -6.21 -3.51 6.52
CA SER A 487 -5.22 -4.39 5.91
C SER A 487 -5.84 -5.71 5.38
N PRO A 488 -5.34 -6.27 4.27
CA PRO A 488 -5.66 -7.62 3.80
C PRO A 488 -4.88 -8.72 4.55
N ASN A 489 -3.92 -8.36 5.40
CA ASN A 489 -3.00 -9.29 6.06
C ASN A 489 -3.64 -9.87 7.33
N THR A 490 -4.61 -10.77 7.13
CA THR A 490 -5.58 -11.23 8.14
C THR A 490 -5.04 -12.17 9.21
N LYS A 491 -3.80 -12.68 9.12
CA LYS A 491 -3.15 -13.40 10.24
C LYS A 491 -2.75 -12.44 11.38
N GLY A 492 -2.68 -11.14 11.10
CA GLY A 492 -2.38 -10.11 12.09
C GLY A 492 -0.89 -9.93 12.40
N PRO A 493 -0.55 -8.88 13.17
CA PRO A 493 0.82 -8.42 13.34
C PRO A 493 1.59 -9.25 14.38
N HIS A 494 2.68 -9.90 13.95
CA HIS A 494 3.55 -10.73 14.80
C HIS A 494 5.02 -10.35 14.59
N CYS A 495 5.86 -10.71 15.57
CA CYS A 495 7.28 -10.48 15.57
C CYS A 495 8.03 -11.55 14.76
N LEU A 496 8.63 -11.15 13.64
CA LEU A 496 9.34 -12.01 12.68
C LEU A 496 10.37 -12.98 13.30
N ASN A 497 10.99 -12.60 14.40
CA ASN A 497 12.04 -13.35 15.08
C ASN A 497 11.55 -14.29 16.20
N THR A 498 10.38 -14.05 16.77
CA THR A 498 9.88 -14.80 17.94
C THR A 498 8.53 -15.48 17.72
N GLY A 499 7.79 -15.09 16.68
CA GLY A 499 6.41 -15.52 16.43
C GLY A 499 5.38 -14.96 17.42
N LEU A 500 5.80 -14.15 18.41
CA LEU A 500 4.91 -13.54 19.39
C LEU A 500 4.10 -12.39 18.76
N PRO A 501 2.87 -12.09 19.25
CA PRO A 501 2.15 -10.89 18.86
C PRO A 501 2.98 -9.62 19.10
N CYS A 502 2.84 -8.62 18.22
CA CYS A 502 3.46 -7.32 18.44
C CYS A 502 2.85 -6.57 19.62
N ASP A 503 3.55 -5.54 20.10
CA ASP A 503 2.94 -4.55 20.99
C ASP A 503 1.71 -3.89 20.35
N TYR A 504 0.62 -3.84 21.11
CA TYR A 504 -0.70 -3.40 20.65
C TYR A 504 -0.79 -1.89 20.38
N LEU A 505 -0.05 -1.07 21.13
CA LEU A 505 -0.12 0.38 21.06
C LEU A 505 0.81 0.92 19.96
N ASN A 506 2.05 0.43 19.95
CA ASN A 506 3.17 1.00 19.22
C ASN A 506 3.55 0.18 17.97
N SER A 507 2.97 -1.02 17.81
CA SER A 507 3.27 -1.98 16.73
C SER A 507 4.76 -2.27 16.59
N SER A 508 5.37 -2.68 17.71
CA SER A 508 6.80 -2.97 17.80
C SER A 508 7.08 -4.29 18.52
N CYS A 509 8.30 -4.79 18.35
CA CYS A 509 8.78 -6.02 18.96
C CYS A 509 9.87 -5.74 20.01
N PRO A 510 9.88 -6.44 21.15
CA PRO A 510 10.90 -6.26 22.20
C PRO A 510 12.35 -6.43 21.70
N VAL A 511 12.53 -7.27 20.66
CA VAL A 511 13.81 -7.45 19.96
C VAL A 511 13.63 -7.04 18.51
N GLY A 512 14.37 -6.02 18.08
CA GLY A 512 14.35 -5.52 16.69
C GLY A 512 13.27 -4.48 16.37
N GLY A 513 12.44 -4.09 17.35
CA GLY A 513 11.62 -2.88 17.26
C GLY A 513 10.48 -2.96 16.23
N PRO A 514 10.05 -1.83 15.64
CA PRO A 514 8.92 -1.76 14.71
C PRO A 514 9.16 -2.53 13.42
N ARG A 515 10.39 -2.53 12.88
CA ARG A 515 10.76 -3.27 11.65
C ARG A 515 10.53 -4.79 11.75
N MET A 516 10.57 -5.36 12.94
CA MET A 516 10.30 -6.80 13.14
C MET A 516 8.81 -7.12 13.32
N CYS A 517 7.94 -6.11 13.51
CA CYS A 517 6.51 -6.30 13.58
C CYS A 517 5.90 -6.26 12.19
N THR A 518 5.38 -7.40 11.71
CA THR A 518 4.74 -7.48 10.39
C THR A 518 3.45 -8.29 10.45
N SER A 519 2.49 -7.93 9.60
CA SER A 519 1.23 -8.65 9.42
C SER A 519 1.32 -9.54 8.20
N PHE A 520 0.81 -10.77 8.29
CA PHE A 520 0.83 -11.74 7.20
C PHE A 520 -0.55 -11.99 6.59
N GLY A 521 -0.57 -12.19 5.27
CA GLY A 521 -1.74 -12.66 4.55
C GLY A 521 -2.11 -14.12 4.84
N PRO A 522 -3.30 -14.56 4.42
CA PRO A 522 -3.83 -15.89 4.74
C PRO A 522 -3.06 -17.04 4.09
N GLY A 523 -2.43 -16.81 2.93
CA GLY A 523 -1.78 -17.84 2.11
C GLY A 523 -0.40 -18.30 2.62
N GLU A 524 0.23 -19.20 1.86
CA GLU A 524 1.58 -19.69 2.15
C GLU A 524 2.67 -18.64 1.84
N ASP A 525 2.48 -17.86 0.77
CA ASP A 525 3.32 -16.73 0.39
C ASP A 525 2.47 -15.47 0.07
N MET A 526 3.12 -14.43 -0.46
CA MET A 526 2.44 -13.20 -0.87
C MET A 526 1.52 -13.37 -2.09
N PHE A 527 1.87 -14.25 -3.05
CA PHE A 527 1.06 -14.49 -4.24
C PHE A 527 -0.20 -15.24 -3.86
N ASP A 528 -0.07 -16.30 -3.06
CA ASP A 528 -1.21 -17.07 -2.56
C ASP A 528 -2.08 -16.23 -1.60
N SER A 529 -1.48 -15.37 -0.78
CA SER A 529 -2.24 -14.39 0.03
C SER A 529 -3.04 -13.42 -0.85
N THR A 530 -2.43 -12.88 -1.89
CA THR A 530 -3.10 -11.97 -2.84
C THR A 530 -4.20 -12.69 -3.61
N ARG A 531 -3.95 -13.95 -4.01
CA ARG A 531 -4.90 -14.84 -4.65
C ARG A 531 -6.13 -15.07 -3.76
N ILE A 532 -5.94 -15.47 -2.51
CA ILE A 532 -7.03 -15.78 -1.57
C ILE A 532 -7.88 -14.54 -1.28
N ILE A 533 -7.25 -13.39 -1.00
CA ILE A 533 -7.98 -12.14 -0.69
C ILE A 533 -8.76 -11.66 -1.94
N GLY A 534 -8.11 -11.63 -3.11
CA GLY A 534 -8.78 -11.26 -4.36
C GLY A 534 -9.89 -12.23 -4.78
N GLU A 535 -9.71 -13.53 -4.57
CA GLU A 535 -10.73 -14.56 -4.85
C GLU A 535 -11.94 -14.43 -3.93
N ASN A 536 -11.76 -14.10 -2.65
CA ASN A 536 -12.86 -13.83 -1.72
C ASN A 536 -13.67 -12.58 -2.15
N ILE A 537 -12.97 -11.50 -2.54
CA ILE A 537 -13.57 -10.27 -3.05
C ILE A 537 -14.35 -10.54 -4.35
N TYR A 538 -13.75 -11.28 -5.30
CA TYR A 538 -14.39 -11.74 -6.52
C TYR A 538 -15.66 -12.56 -6.24
N LYS A 539 -15.59 -13.57 -5.37
CA LYS A 539 -16.73 -14.44 -5.05
C LYS A 539 -17.92 -13.64 -4.52
N LYS A 540 -17.68 -12.72 -3.57
CA LYS A 540 -18.76 -11.86 -3.03
C LYS A 540 -19.30 -10.90 -4.09
N ALA A 541 -18.44 -10.29 -4.90
CA ALA A 541 -18.91 -9.40 -5.96
C ALA A 541 -19.71 -10.15 -7.04
N LYS A 542 -19.30 -11.37 -7.43
CA LYS A 542 -20.03 -12.25 -8.36
C LYS A 542 -21.39 -12.69 -7.82
N GLU A 543 -21.46 -13.05 -6.53
CA GLU A 543 -22.72 -13.33 -5.82
C GLU A 543 -23.68 -12.13 -5.88
N LEU A 544 -23.19 -10.94 -5.49
CA LEU A 544 -23.97 -9.70 -5.52
C LEU A 544 -24.39 -9.31 -6.94
N TYR A 545 -23.50 -9.47 -7.92
CA TYR A 545 -23.77 -9.22 -9.34
C TYR A 545 -24.89 -10.13 -9.89
N ALA A 546 -24.87 -11.42 -9.52
CA ALA A 546 -25.90 -12.36 -9.92
C ALA A 546 -27.26 -12.07 -9.24
N GLY A 547 -27.24 -11.65 -7.97
CA GLY A 547 -28.45 -11.29 -7.19
C GLY A 547 -28.98 -9.87 -7.39
N ALA A 548 -28.27 -9.00 -8.12
CA ALA A 548 -28.64 -7.60 -8.31
C ALA A 548 -29.96 -7.46 -9.10
N THR A 549 -31.01 -7.08 -8.38
CA THR A 549 -32.38 -6.87 -8.88
C THR A 549 -32.92 -5.46 -8.61
N GLU A 550 -32.25 -4.70 -7.74
CA GLU A 550 -32.64 -3.34 -7.37
C GLU A 550 -32.16 -2.35 -8.44
N GLU A 551 -33.06 -1.91 -9.33
CA GLU A 551 -32.73 -0.97 -10.41
C GLU A 551 -32.38 0.42 -9.85
N VAL A 552 -31.24 0.96 -10.27
CA VAL A 552 -30.82 2.34 -10.00
C VAL A 552 -31.45 3.24 -11.04
N THR A 553 -32.23 4.22 -10.59
CA THR A 553 -32.94 5.18 -11.45
C THR A 553 -32.86 6.60 -10.91
N GLY A 554 -32.98 7.60 -11.79
CA GLY A 554 -32.94 9.03 -11.46
C GLY A 554 -31.92 9.79 -12.31
N PHE A 555 -31.91 11.12 -12.21
CA PHE A 555 -30.98 11.95 -12.98
C PHE A 555 -29.54 11.86 -12.47
N LEU A 556 -28.59 12.11 -13.38
CA LEU A 556 -27.19 12.26 -13.06
C LEU A 556 -26.92 13.66 -12.51
N HIS A 557 -26.07 13.74 -11.49
CA HIS A 557 -25.55 15.01 -10.98
C HIS A 557 -24.05 14.90 -10.77
N SER A 558 -23.36 16.03 -10.82
CA SER A 558 -21.92 16.10 -10.62
C SER A 558 -21.57 17.45 -10.02
N ALA A 559 -21.00 17.46 -8.82
CA ALA A 559 -20.54 18.67 -8.15
C ALA A 559 -19.06 18.54 -7.78
N HIS A 560 -18.28 19.57 -8.11
CA HIS A 560 -16.84 19.64 -7.88
C HIS A 560 -16.49 21.00 -7.29
N GLN A 561 -15.47 21.04 -6.45
CA GLN A 561 -14.83 22.26 -5.99
C GLN A 561 -13.34 21.99 -5.76
N TRP A 562 -12.49 22.95 -6.10
CA TRP A 562 -11.14 23.00 -5.55
C TRP A 562 -11.14 23.72 -4.20
N VAL A 563 -10.51 23.12 -3.21
CA VAL A 563 -10.45 23.65 -1.83
C VAL A 563 -9.00 23.90 -1.46
N ASN A 564 -8.69 25.11 -1.00
CA ASN A 564 -7.45 25.31 -0.25
C ASN A 564 -7.60 24.67 1.13
N MET A 565 -7.05 23.48 1.30
CA MET A 565 -7.16 22.70 2.54
C MET A 565 -6.29 23.23 3.67
N THR A 566 -5.44 24.24 3.45
CA THR A 566 -4.58 24.81 4.51
C THR A 566 -5.26 25.86 5.38
N ASP A 567 -6.48 26.28 5.04
CA ASP A 567 -7.13 27.46 5.64
C ASP A 567 -8.67 27.31 5.69
N VAL A 568 -9.18 26.10 5.94
CA VAL A 568 -10.63 25.84 6.03
C VAL A 568 -11.12 26.12 7.44
N THR A 569 -11.88 27.20 7.63
CA THR A 569 -12.59 27.48 8.88
C THR A 569 -13.82 26.57 9.04
N ILE A 570 -13.99 26.01 10.23
CA ILE A 570 -15.03 25.02 10.56
C ILE A 570 -15.73 25.45 11.87
N PRO A 571 -17.04 25.73 11.87
CA PRO A 571 -17.79 25.94 13.10
C PRO A 571 -18.07 24.59 13.77
N ILE A 572 -17.53 24.39 14.98
CA ILE A 572 -17.81 23.20 15.81
C ILE A 572 -19.12 23.38 16.58
N ASN A 573 -19.40 24.61 17.00
CA ASN A 573 -20.67 25.03 17.57
C ASN A 573 -20.90 26.54 17.31
N ALA A 574 -21.96 27.12 17.88
CA ALA A 574 -22.33 28.52 17.65
C ALA A 574 -21.31 29.56 18.13
N THR A 575 -20.36 29.21 19.02
CA THR A 575 -19.38 30.13 19.61
C THR A 575 -17.92 29.72 19.38
N HIS A 576 -17.66 28.54 18.83
CA HIS A 576 -16.33 27.99 18.64
C HIS A 576 -16.09 27.52 17.20
N THR A 577 -15.10 28.15 16.56
CA THR A 577 -14.59 27.81 15.23
C THR A 577 -13.16 27.29 15.32
N VAL A 578 -12.86 26.23 14.59
CA VAL A 578 -11.51 25.70 14.39
C VAL A 578 -11.07 25.89 12.94
N ARG A 579 -9.82 25.57 12.63
CA ARG A 579 -9.25 25.68 11.28
C ARG A 579 -8.41 24.46 10.95
N THR A 580 -8.25 24.15 9.67
CA THR A 580 -7.20 23.24 9.20
C THR A 580 -5.82 23.90 9.21
N CYS A 581 -4.78 23.09 9.01
CA CYS A 581 -3.37 23.49 9.09
C CYS A 581 -2.68 23.40 7.72
N LYS A 582 -1.55 24.10 7.57
CA LYS A 582 -0.56 23.83 6.50
C LYS A 582 -0.11 22.37 6.61
N PRO A 583 0.09 21.63 5.50
CA PRO A 583 0.29 20.19 5.58
C PRO A 583 1.56 19.81 6.35
N ALA A 584 1.46 18.89 7.31
CA ALA A 584 2.60 18.35 8.05
C ALA A 584 2.47 16.85 8.37
N LEU A 585 3.60 16.13 8.34
CA LEU A 585 3.72 14.71 8.70
C LEU A 585 4.32 14.56 10.09
N GLY A 586 3.77 13.65 10.89
CA GLY A 586 4.22 13.40 12.27
C GLY A 586 5.37 12.39 12.36
N HIS A 587 6.00 12.25 13.52
CA HIS A 587 7.08 11.26 13.76
C HIS A 587 6.66 9.83 13.36
N SER A 588 5.44 9.39 13.72
CA SER A 588 4.94 8.05 13.36
C SER A 588 4.67 7.82 11.86
N PHE A 589 4.80 8.83 10.98
CA PHE A 589 4.87 8.59 9.53
C PHE A 589 6.12 7.76 9.17
N ALA A 590 7.26 8.03 9.80
CA ALA A 590 8.50 7.29 9.55
C ALA A 590 8.53 5.89 10.22
N ALA A 591 7.49 5.53 10.98
CA ALA A 591 7.33 4.20 11.56
C ALA A 591 6.80 3.16 10.55
N GLY A 592 6.17 3.61 9.46
CA GLY A 592 5.40 2.74 8.58
C GLY A 592 4.23 2.08 9.29
N THR A 593 3.74 0.96 8.74
CA THR A 593 2.65 0.16 9.32
C THR A 593 3.07 -1.30 9.50
N THR A 594 2.18 -2.13 10.03
CA THR A 594 2.40 -3.57 10.09
C THR A 594 2.37 -4.24 8.70
N ASP A 595 1.90 -3.55 7.65
CA ASP A 595 1.97 -4.02 6.27
C ASP A 595 3.31 -3.68 5.58
N GLY A 596 4.08 -2.76 6.18
CA GLY A 596 5.38 -2.29 5.71
C GLY A 596 5.99 -1.33 6.71
N GLY A 597 6.87 -1.85 7.59
CA GLY A 597 7.50 -1.10 8.67
C GLY A 597 8.64 -0.20 8.21
N GLY A 598 8.84 0.92 8.90
CA GLY A 598 9.89 1.90 8.60
C GLY A 598 11.27 1.49 9.13
N ASP A 599 12.32 1.82 8.37
CA ASP A 599 13.71 1.45 8.68
C ASP A 599 14.38 2.30 9.78
N LEU A 600 13.83 3.48 10.08
CA LEU A 600 14.45 4.46 11.01
C LEU A 600 14.08 4.24 12.49
N ASN A 601 13.52 3.08 12.83
CA ASN A 601 13.18 2.66 14.20
C ASN A 601 12.18 3.58 14.95
N PHE A 602 11.46 4.46 14.25
CA PHE A 602 10.31 5.18 14.78
C PHE A 602 9.18 4.21 15.12
N THR A 603 8.52 4.39 16.27
CA THR A 603 7.31 3.64 16.62
C THR A 603 6.04 4.41 16.24
N GLN A 604 4.95 3.67 16.05
CA GLN A 604 3.63 4.30 15.99
C GLN A 604 3.20 4.79 17.38
N GLY A 605 2.29 5.77 17.44
CA GLY A 605 1.74 6.26 18.71
C GLY A 605 2.50 7.44 19.32
N ALA A 606 3.43 8.07 18.59
CA ALA A 606 4.25 9.15 19.12
C ALA A 606 3.45 10.47 19.20
N VAL A 607 3.17 10.92 20.42
CA VAL A 607 2.55 12.23 20.73
C VAL A 607 3.55 13.27 21.25
N GLU A 608 4.78 12.86 21.52
CA GLU A 608 5.92 13.73 21.89
C GLU A 608 7.02 13.60 20.83
N GLY A 609 7.79 14.67 20.63
CA GLY A 609 8.93 14.68 19.72
C GLY A 609 10.17 14.04 20.33
N ASP A 610 11.03 13.48 19.49
CA ASP A 610 12.38 13.06 19.86
C ASP A 610 13.39 14.19 19.60
N PRO A 611 14.11 14.70 20.61
CA PRO A 611 15.02 15.84 20.46
C PRO A 611 16.17 15.64 19.46
N PHE A 612 16.56 14.38 19.19
CA PHE A 612 17.60 14.08 18.21
C PHE A 612 17.05 14.22 16.77
N TRP A 613 15.87 13.67 16.50
CA TRP A 613 15.20 13.82 15.20
C TRP A 613 14.71 15.24 14.94
N ASP A 614 14.20 15.93 15.96
CA ASP A 614 13.81 17.34 15.88
C ASP A 614 15.03 18.22 15.55
N GLY A 615 16.17 18.02 16.21
CA GLY A 615 17.41 18.72 15.89
C GLY A 615 17.94 18.45 14.46
N ILE A 616 17.75 17.24 13.94
CA ILE A 616 18.09 16.90 12.54
C ILE A 616 17.16 17.61 11.55
N ARG A 617 15.85 17.60 11.82
CA ARG A 617 14.83 18.33 11.04
C ARG A 617 15.20 19.81 10.96
N ASP A 618 15.44 20.45 12.11
CA ASP A 618 15.65 21.90 12.18
C ASP A 618 16.95 22.33 11.47
N ALA A 619 18.02 21.55 11.62
CA ALA A 619 19.31 21.82 10.97
C ALA A 619 19.28 21.68 9.43
N LEU A 620 18.39 20.84 8.88
CA LEU A 620 18.39 20.48 7.45
C LEU A 620 17.23 21.09 6.67
N LEU A 621 16.05 21.17 7.28
CA LEU A 621 14.77 21.55 6.68
C LEU A 621 14.28 22.92 7.19
N GLY A 622 14.67 23.29 8.41
CA GLY A 622 14.13 24.42 9.14
C GLY A 622 13.09 23.99 10.17
N GLU A 623 12.97 24.79 11.22
CA GLU A 623 12.03 24.57 12.32
C GLU A 623 10.59 24.84 11.87
N PRO A 624 9.61 23.97 12.20
CA PRO A 624 8.19 24.23 11.95
C PRO A 624 7.73 25.48 12.70
N SER A 625 6.96 26.37 12.08
CA SER A 625 6.50 27.57 12.79
C SER A 625 5.59 27.25 13.98
N ASN A 626 5.59 28.11 15.01
CA ASN A 626 4.73 27.94 16.19
C ASN A 626 3.25 27.78 15.83
N GLU A 627 2.76 28.53 14.83
CA GLU A 627 1.39 28.40 14.29
C GLU A 627 1.13 26.98 13.78
N THR A 628 2.08 26.41 13.01
CA THR A 628 1.96 25.05 12.48
C THR A 628 2.08 24.00 13.58
N GLN A 629 2.96 24.17 14.57
CA GLN A 629 3.08 23.28 15.73
C GLN A 629 1.78 23.26 16.58
N GLU A 630 1.26 24.43 16.93
CA GLU A 630 0.03 24.58 17.73
C GLU A 630 -1.18 24.01 17.00
N CYS A 631 -1.35 24.33 15.71
CA CYS A 631 -2.45 23.82 14.89
C CYS A 631 -2.42 22.28 14.77
N HIS A 632 -1.22 21.67 14.76
CA HIS A 632 -1.06 20.22 14.61
C HIS A 632 -1.18 19.41 15.89
N HIS A 633 -1.15 20.03 17.06
CA HIS A 633 -1.16 19.35 18.36
C HIS A 633 -2.28 18.26 18.43
N PRO A 634 -1.99 17.04 18.93
CA PRO A 634 -0.76 16.57 19.57
C PRO A 634 0.25 15.91 18.62
N LYS A 635 0.24 16.20 17.31
CA LYS A 635 1.22 15.62 16.36
C LYS A 635 2.62 16.23 16.57
N PRO A 636 3.65 15.44 16.95
CA PRO A 636 5.03 15.88 16.87
C PRO A 636 5.46 15.91 15.40
N ILE A 637 5.76 17.08 14.86
CA ILE A 637 6.02 17.27 13.42
C ILE A 637 7.40 16.76 13.03
N LEU A 638 7.46 15.76 12.14
CA LEU A 638 8.70 15.34 11.50
C LEU A 638 9.01 16.16 10.23
N PHE A 639 7.98 16.46 9.43
CA PHE A 639 8.13 17.26 8.20
C PHE A 639 7.04 18.33 8.10
N SER A 640 7.42 19.61 8.18
CA SER A 640 6.51 20.75 7.97
C SER A 640 6.29 21.03 6.47
N THR A 641 5.71 20.05 5.76
CA THR A 641 5.66 20.02 4.29
C THR A 641 4.97 21.21 3.63
N GLY A 642 4.08 21.93 4.33
CA GLY A 642 3.43 23.15 3.84
C GLY A 642 4.31 24.40 3.90
N GLU A 643 5.40 24.35 4.67
CA GLU A 643 6.41 25.41 4.78
C GLU A 643 7.62 25.09 3.87
N MET A 644 7.72 23.85 3.39
CA MET A 644 8.79 23.33 2.52
C MET A 644 8.44 23.50 1.03
N ASN A 645 9.01 24.53 0.40
CA ASN A 645 8.66 24.94 -0.97
C ASN A 645 9.79 24.77 -2.01
N TRP A 646 10.88 24.07 -1.67
CA TRP A 646 12.03 23.88 -2.56
C TRP A 646 12.35 22.38 -2.76
N PRO A 647 12.65 21.90 -3.99
CA PRO A 647 12.64 22.65 -5.27
C PRO A 647 11.24 23.05 -5.75
N LEU A 648 10.21 22.35 -5.27
CA LEU A 648 8.78 22.63 -5.44
C LEU A 648 8.07 22.39 -4.10
N PRO A 649 6.81 22.86 -3.91
CA PRO A 649 5.99 22.51 -2.75
C PRO A 649 6.01 21.00 -2.46
N TRP A 650 6.18 20.64 -1.19
CA TRP A 650 6.31 19.24 -0.79
C TRP A 650 4.97 18.51 -0.72
N HIS A 651 3.89 19.23 -0.42
CA HIS A 651 2.52 18.72 -0.41
C HIS A 651 1.52 19.67 -1.10
N PRO A 652 0.37 19.14 -1.55
CA PRO A 652 -0.71 19.96 -2.09
C PRO A 652 -1.34 20.84 -1.02
N GLN A 653 -1.65 22.08 -1.41
CA GLN A 653 -2.51 23.01 -0.68
C GLN A 653 -3.94 23.00 -1.24
N ILE A 654 -4.02 22.99 -2.58
CA ILE A 654 -5.28 22.91 -3.33
C ILE A 654 -5.62 21.45 -3.59
N VAL A 655 -6.87 21.07 -3.29
CA VAL A 655 -7.36 19.69 -3.29
C VAL A 655 -8.72 19.63 -3.97
N ASP A 656 -8.93 18.65 -4.85
CA ASP A 656 -10.22 18.34 -5.45
C ASP A 656 -11.16 17.68 -4.42
N VAL A 657 -12.39 18.19 -4.29
CA VAL A 657 -13.52 17.48 -3.66
C VAL A 657 -14.64 17.34 -4.69
N GLN A 658 -15.20 16.14 -4.83
CA GLN A 658 -16.19 15.84 -5.88
C GLN A 658 -17.21 14.78 -5.45
N ILE A 659 -18.46 14.97 -5.85
CA ILE A 659 -19.53 13.96 -5.78
C ILE A 659 -20.13 13.82 -7.18
N ILE A 660 -20.28 12.59 -7.64
CA ILE A 660 -21.19 12.27 -8.76
C ILE A 660 -22.36 11.42 -8.23
N THR A 661 -23.56 11.63 -8.76
CA THR A 661 -24.70 10.75 -8.48
C THR A 661 -25.14 10.04 -9.76
N ILE A 662 -25.42 8.76 -9.61
CA ILE A 662 -25.99 7.87 -10.61
C ILE A 662 -27.35 7.47 -10.06
N GLY A 663 -28.40 8.25 -10.36
CA GLY A 663 -29.71 8.08 -9.75
C GLY A 663 -29.65 8.10 -8.21
N SER A 664 -30.08 7.00 -7.59
CA SER A 664 -30.07 6.81 -6.12
C SER A 664 -28.70 6.39 -5.52
N VAL A 665 -27.60 6.48 -6.27
CA VAL A 665 -26.26 6.11 -5.80
C VAL A 665 -25.31 7.30 -5.89
N ALA A 666 -24.74 7.73 -4.77
CA ALA A 666 -23.76 8.82 -4.70
C ALA A 666 -22.34 8.26 -4.53
N VAL A 667 -21.44 8.62 -5.45
CA VAL A 667 -20.01 8.28 -5.39
C VAL A 667 -19.25 9.51 -4.91
N VAL A 668 -18.65 9.40 -3.72
CA VAL A 668 -17.90 10.49 -3.07
C VAL A 668 -16.41 10.28 -3.34
N ALA A 669 -15.83 11.10 -4.20
CA ALA A 669 -14.45 10.96 -4.68
C ALA A 669 -13.46 11.59 -3.68
N VAL A 670 -12.97 10.79 -2.73
CA VAL A 670 -12.16 11.25 -1.60
C VAL A 670 -10.66 11.32 -1.98
N PRO A 671 -9.98 12.46 -1.76
CA PRO A 671 -8.60 12.73 -2.15
C PRO A 671 -7.51 12.07 -1.28
N GLY A 672 -7.76 10.87 -0.77
CA GLY A 672 -6.84 10.18 0.13
C GLY A 672 -7.45 8.95 0.79
N GLU A 673 -6.86 8.55 1.90
CA GLU A 673 -7.14 7.31 2.62
C GLU A 673 -7.91 7.58 3.92
N MET A 674 -9.24 7.59 3.83
CA MET A 674 -10.09 7.63 5.02
C MET A 674 -10.02 6.34 5.82
N THR A 675 -9.88 6.45 7.14
CA THR A 675 -10.10 5.34 8.07
C THR A 675 -11.55 4.86 8.05
N THR A 676 -11.79 3.70 8.65
CA THR A 676 -13.09 3.08 8.80
C THR A 676 -14.13 4.06 9.35
N MET A 677 -13.86 4.71 10.50
CA MET A 677 -14.84 5.63 11.10
C MET A 677 -14.96 6.96 10.34
N SER A 678 -13.88 7.46 9.75
CA SER A 678 -13.91 8.64 8.88
C SER A 678 -14.85 8.46 7.69
N GLY A 679 -14.74 7.32 7.00
CA GLY A 679 -15.63 6.98 5.90
C GLY A 679 -17.09 6.79 6.33
N ARG A 680 -17.34 6.16 7.49
CA ARG A 680 -18.70 6.03 8.06
C ARG A 680 -19.34 7.39 8.32
N ARG A 681 -18.64 8.30 9.02
CA ARG A 681 -19.10 9.67 9.31
C ARG A 681 -19.40 10.45 8.03
N LEU A 682 -18.56 10.32 7.00
CA LEU A 682 -18.77 11.00 5.73
C LEU A 682 -19.95 10.44 4.93
N ARG A 683 -20.08 9.12 4.82
CA ARG A 683 -21.23 8.48 4.15
C ARG A 683 -22.55 8.89 4.81
N GLU A 684 -22.58 8.90 6.14
CA GLU A 684 -23.74 9.35 6.91
C GLU A 684 -24.09 10.82 6.63
N ALA A 685 -23.11 11.72 6.73
CA ALA A 685 -23.32 13.15 6.53
C ALA A 685 -23.79 13.52 5.11
N VAL A 686 -23.23 12.87 4.07
CA VAL A 686 -23.64 13.08 2.67
C VAL A 686 -25.05 12.54 2.41
N ARG A 687 -25.38 11.35 2.94
CA ARG A 687 -26.71 10.74 2.76
C ARG A 687 -27.81 11.61 3.36
N GLN A 688 -27.60 12.08 4.60
CA GLN A 688 -28.53 12.96 5.30
C GLN A 688 -28.79 14.26 4.52
N GLU A 689 -27.74 14.88 3.96
CA GLU A 689 -27.89 16.12 3.20
C GLU A 689 -28.60 15.90 1.86
N LEU A 690 -28.28 14.82 1.12
CA LEU A 690 -28.98 14.48 -0.13
C LEU A 690 -30.47 14.21 0.09
N GLN A 691 -30.83 13.55 1.20
CA GLN A 691 -32.21 13.23 1.54
C GLN A 691 -33.00 14.40 2.15
N SER A 692 -32.35 15.53 2.48
CA SER A 692 -32.97 16.62 3.24
C SER A 692 -34.09 17.38 2.51
N GLU A 693 -34.00 17.51 1.18
CA GLU A 693 -34.96 18.23 0.33
C GLU A 693 -36.00 17.30 -0.33
N GLY A 694 -36.02 16.00 0.03
CA GLY A 694 -36.96 15.00 -0.51
C GLY A 694 -36.73 14.58 -1.98
N GLY A 695 -35.90 15.28 -2.73
CA GLY A 695 -35.56 14.95 -4.13
C GLY A 695 -34.79 13.64 -4.31
N PHE A 696 -34.12 13.16 -3.26
CA PHE A 696 -33.48 11.85 -3.23
C PHE A 696 -34.12 10.95 -2.15
N SER A 697 -34.48 9.73 -2.52
CA SER A 697 -34.93 8.68 -1.60
C SER A 697 -34.00 7.46 -1.68
N ASP A 698 -33.84 6.76 -0.54
CA ASP A 698 -33.01 5.55 -0.38
C ASP A 698 -31.62 5.62 -1.06
N VAL A 699 -30.82 6.63 -0.67
CA VAL A 699 -29.51 6.88 -1.27
C VAL A 699 -28.45 5.94 -0.71
N GLU A 700 -27.81 5.16 -1.60
CA GLU A 700 -26.57 4.46 -1.26
C GLU A 700 -25.39 5.42 -1.48
N VAL A 701 -24.50 5.53 -0.49
CA VAL A 701 -23.34 6.46 -0.58
C VAL A 701 -22.08 5.63 -0.48
N VAL A 702 -21.29 5.59 -1.55
CA VAL A 702 -20.01 4.90 -1.60
C VAL A 702 -18.86 5.91 -1.52
N ILE A 703 -17.82 5.57 -0.77
CA ILE A 703 -16.54 6.30 -0.81
C ILE A 703 -15.74 5.72 -1.97
N ALA A 704 -15.27 6.57 -2.88
CA ALA A 704 -14.20 6.25 -3.82
C ALA A 704 -12.91 6.85 -3.27
N GLY A 705 -12.12 6.05 -2.56
CA GLY A 705 -10.84 6.49 -2.01
C GLY A 705 -9.83 6.88 -3.09
N LEU A 706 -8.76 7.55 -2.67
CA LEU A 706 -7.58 7.84 -3.50
C LEU A 706 -7.88 8.50 -4.85
N SER A 707 -8.95 9.31 -4.86
CA SER A 707 -9.52 9.89 -6.06
C SER A 707 -8.98 11.28 -6.34
N ASN A 708 -8.71 11.56 -7.61
CA ASN A 708 -8.31 12.84 -8.19
C ASN A 708 -6.95 13.41 -7.76
N ILE A 709 -6.61 13.31 -6.48
CA ILE A 709 -5.37 13.73 -5.85
C ILE A 709 -5.12 12.86 -4.62
N TYR A 710 -3.86 12.74 -4.21
CA TYR A 710 -3.47 12.06 -2.99
C TYR A 710 -2.97 13.03 -1.93
N THR A 711 -3.65 13.07 -0.78
CA THR A 711 -3.30 13.89 0.39
C THR A 711 -3.04 13.04 1.63
N HIS A 712 -2.47 11.84 1.47
CA HIS A 712 -2.29 10.85 2.55
C HIS A 712 -3.62 10.48 3.24
N TYR A 713 -3.61 10.41 4.57
CA TYR A 713 -4.67 9.80 5.37
C TYR A 713 -5.66 10.82 5.90
N ILE A 714 -6.85 10.33 6.25
CA ILE A 714 -7.87 11.10 6.94
C ILE A 714 -8.38 10.23 8.10
N THR A 715 -7.96 10.55 9.31
CA THR A 715 -8.49 9.99 10.55
C THR A 715 -9.64 10.83 11.12
N THR A 716 -10.41 10.26 12.04
CA THR A 716 -11.26 11.07 12.93
C THR A 716 -10.42 11.97 13.83
N PHE A 717 -11.05 12.95 14.49
CA PHE A 717 -10.35 13.79 15.48
C PHE A 717 -9.81 12.93 16.62
N GLU A 718 -10.57 11.91 17.01
CA GLU A 718 -10.29 10.98 18.09
C GLU A 718 -9.15 10.03 17.73
N GLU A 719 -9.20 9.42 16.55
CA GLU A 719 -8.11 8.59 16.01
C GLU A 719 -6.81 9.40 15.84
N TYR A 720 -6.91 10.69 15.46
CA TYR A 720 -5.77 11.60 15.35
C TYR A 720 -5.04 11.78 16.67
N GLN A 721 -5.74 11.87 17.82
CA GLN A 721 -5.09 12.08 19.12
C GLN A 721 -4.11 10.96 19.48
N VAL A 722 -4.30 9.76 18.93
CA VAL A 722 -3.46 8.59 19.22
C VAL A 722 -2.14 8.61 18.41
N GLN A 723 -2.04 9.40 17.34
CA GLN A 723 -0.83 9.52 16.50
C GLN A 723 -0.17 8.19 16.08
N ARG A 724 -0.98 7.18 15.74
CA ARG A 724 -0.53 6.06 14.90
C ARG A 724 -0.25 6.53 13.46
N TYR A 725 0.22 5.64 12.59
CA TYR A 725 0.66 6.00 11.24
C TYR A 725 -0.36 6.86 10.47
N GLU A 726 -1.64 6.50 10.52
CA GLU A 726 -2.72 7.23 9.84
C GLU A 726 -2.93 8.64 10.44
N GLY A 727 -2.83 8.79 11.77
CA GLY A 727 -2.97 10.09 12.46
C GLY A 727 -1.76 11.02 12.22
N ALA A 728 -0.55 10.46 12.24
CA ALA A 728 0.66 11.17 11.84
C ALA A 728 0.64 11.59 10.37
N SER A 729 -0.01 10.80 9.52
CA SER A 729 -0.17 11.03 8.08
C SER A 729 -1.43 11.80 7.70
N THR A 730 -2.24 12.26 8.67
CA THR A 730 -3.39 13.14 8.43
C THR A 730 -2.90 14.58 8.31
N ILE A 731 -2.59 15.01 7.07
CA ILE A 731 -1.67 16.14 6.86
C ILE A 731 -2.22 17.52 7.20
N TYR A 732 -3.53 17.77 7.14
CA TYR A 732 -4.12 19.10 7.40
C TYR A 732 -4.56 19.33 8.87
N GLY A 733 -4.08 18.48 9.78
CA GLY A 733 -4.29 18.62 11.23
C GLY A 733 -5.49 17.86 11.77
N PRO A 734 -5.81 18.00 13.08
CA PRO A 734 -6.82 17.20 13.77
C PRO A 734 -8.23 17.39 13.20
N HIS A 735 -8.51 18.50 12.52
CA HIS A 735 -9.81 18.83 11.94
C HIS A 735 -9.92 18.52 10.44
N THR A 736 -9.00 17.74 9.87
CA THR A 736 -9.01 17.33 8.45
C THR A 736 -10.34 16.65 8.06
N LEU A 737 -10.84 15.71 8.86
CA LEU A 737 -12.13 15.08 8.60
C LEU A 737 -13.28 16.10 8.69
N SER A 738 -13.29 16.98 9.69
CA SER A 738 -14.34 17.99 9.86
C SER A 738 -14.40 18.97 8.68
N ALA A 739 -13.25 19.34 8.09
CA ALA A 739 -13.19 20.09 6.84
C ALA A 739 -13.85 19.33 5.68
N TYR A 740 -13.50 18.06 5.49
CA TYR A 740 -14.11 17.23 4.44
C TYR A 740 -15.61 17.05 4.66
N LEU A 741 -16.08 16.79 5.88
CA LEU A 741 -17.51 16.71 6.21
C LEU A 741 -18.24 18.00 5.81
N GLN A 742 -17.72 19.17 6.17
CA GLN A 742 -18.29 20.47 5.78
C GLN A 742 -18.35 20.65 4.26
N LYS A 743 -17.26 20.33 3.56
CA LYS A 743 -17.16 20.51 2.10
C LYS A 743 -18.06 19.55 1.33
N TYR A 744 -18.07 18.27 1.67
CA TYR A 744 -18.93 17.29 1.02
C TYR A 744 -20.41 17.48 1.34
N ARG A 745 -20.78 17.94 2.54
CA ARG A 745 -22.16 18.41 2.80
C ARG A 745 -22.52 19.60 1.91
N GLY A 746 -21.61 20.55 1.72
CA GLY A 746 -21.82 21.66 0.77
C GLY A 746 -22.12 21.19 -0.66
N LEU A 747 -21.33 20.23 -1.17
CA LEU A 747 -21.58 19.61 -2.49
C LEU A 747 -22.91 18.85 -2.53
N ALA A 748 -23.17 18.00 -1.53
CA ALA A 748 -24.39 17.21 -1.42
C ALA A 748 -25.65 18.08 -1.36
N LYS A 749 -25.61 19.19 -0.61
CA LYS A 749 -26.68 20.18 -0.55
C LYS A 749 -26.95 20.84 -1.90
N ALA A 750 -25.89 21.28 -2.58
CA ALA A 750 -26.01 21.91 -3.89
C ALA A 750 -26.58 20.93 -4.94
N ILE A 751 -26.27 19.63 -4.83
CA ILE A 751 -26.91 18.57 -5.63
C ILE A 751 -28.39 18.43 -5.25
N ALA A 752 -28.73 18.31 -3.97
CA ALA A 752 -30.10 18.15 -3.48
C ALA A 752 -31.02 19.33 -3.88
N GLN A 753 -30.47 20.53 -3.98
CA GLN A 753 -31.18 21.76 -4.34
C GLN A 753 -31.10 22.10 -5.85
N ASP A 754 -30.43 21.30 -6.67
CA ASP A 754 -30.04 21.56 -8.08
C ASP A 754 -29.40 22.95 -8.29
N ARG A 755 -28.55 23.37 -7.35
CA ARG A 755 -27.80 24.63 -7.30
C ARG A 755 -26.28 24.45 -7.39
N VAL A 756 -25.84 23.42 -8.10
CA VAL A 756 -24.41 23.15 -8.32
C VAL A 756 -23.72 24.33 -9.02
N SER A 757 -24.43 25.06 -9.89
CA SER A 757 -23.97 26.30 -10.53
C SER A 757 -23.58 27.41 -9.55
N ASP A 758 -24.13 27.39 -8.35
CA ASP A 758 -23.97 28.44 -7.34
C ASP A 758 -22.73 28.16 -6.45
N LEU A 759 -22.12 26.97 -6.58
CA LEU A 759 -20.90 26.62 -5.88
C LEU A 759 -19.71 27.41 -6.46
N PRO A 760 -18.87 28.05 -5.63
CA PRO A 760 -17.66 28.68 -6.12
C PRO A 760 -16.66 27.60 -6.55
N VAL A 761 -16.16 27.69 -7.78
CA VAL A 761 -15.17 26.76 -8.38
C VAL A 761 -13.94 26.55 -7.48
N GLY A 762 -13.53 27.62 -6.78
CA GLY A 762 -12.37 27.63 -5.89
C GLY A 762 -11.03 27.91 -6.61
N PRO A 763 -9.92 27.97 -5.86
CA PRO A 763 -8.60 28.25 -6.42
C PRO A 763 -8.13 27.11 -7.34
N GLN A 764 -7.63 27.45 -8.53
CA GLN A 764 -7.08 26.46 -9.45
C GLN A 764 -5.79 25.82 -8.90
N PRO A 765 -5.61 24.49 -8.99
CA PRO A 765 -4.40 23.80 -8.58
C PRO A 765 -3.22 24.14 -9.50
N PRO A 766 -1.97 24.14 -8.99
CA PRO A 766 -0.80 24.41 -9.80
C PRO A 766 -0.47 23.23 -10.73
N PHE A 767 0.13 23.54 -11.88
CA PHE A 767 0.74 22.58 -12.81
C PHE A 767 2.22 22.94 -12.97
N PHE A 768 3.14 22.09 -12.49
CA PHE A 768 4.56 22.45 -12.43
C PHE A 768 5.33 22.01 -13.68
N ASP A 769 5.65 22.96 -14.58
CA ASP A 769 6.46 22.69 -15.79
C ASP A 769 7.98 22.80 -15.59
N LYS A 770 8.40 23.32 -14.44
CA LYS A 770 9.81 23.52 -14.05
C LYS A 770 10.02 23.02 -12.63
N GLY A 771 11.25 22.62 -12.30
CA GLY A 771 11.59 22.10 -10.97
C GLY A 771 11.31 20.60 -10.77
N LEU A 772 10.56 19.97 -11.67
CA LEU A 772 10.49 18.51 -11.78
C LEU A 772 11.89 17.95 -12.04
N PHE A 773 12.34 17.04 -11.17
CA PHE A 773 13.62 16.34 -11.32
C PHE A 773 13.41 14.89 -11.73
N ASN A 774 14.43 14.27 -12.33
CA ASN A 774 14.46 12.84 -12.60
C ASN A 774 15.87 12.31 -12.29
N LEU A 775 15.97 11.42 -11.31
CA LEU A 775 17.19 10.75 -10.84
C LEU A 775 17.32 9.33 -11.40
N LEU A 776 16.31 8.82 -12.10
CA LEU A 776 16.40 7.55 -12.83
C LEU A 776 17.17 7.75 -14.13
N GLY A 777 18.48 7.47 -14.08
CA GLY A 777 19.36 7.53 -15.25
C GLY A 777 18.86 6.72 -16.44
N ALA A 778 19.18 7.17 -17.65
CA ALA A 778 18.81 6.49 -18.89
C ALA A 778 19.36 5.06 -18.92
N ALA A 779 18.56 4.11 -19.43
CA ALA A 779 18.99 2.73 -19.57
C ALA A 779 20.24 2.63 -20.48
N PRO A 780 21.30 1.93 -20.03
CA PRO A 780 22.56 1.84 -20.75
C PRO A 780 22.40 0.98 -22.02
N VAL A 781 23.47 0.90 -22.81
CA VAL A 781 23.59 -0.02 -23.95
C VAL A 781 23.72 -1.44 -23.39
N ASP A 782 22.85 -2.35 -23.83
CA ASP A 782 22.85 -3.76 -23.41
C ASP A 782 24.05 -4.51 -24.00
N ARG A 783 24.39 -5.64 -23.37
CA ARG A 783 25.37 -6.61 -23.87
C ARG A 783 24.79 -8.02 -23.76
N LYS A 784 25.29 -8.91 -24.62
CA LYS A 784 25.01 -10.35 -24.57
C LYS A 784 26.25 -11.13 -24.10
N PRO A 785 26.10 -12.34 -23.55
CA PRO A 785 27.22 -13.28 -23.40
C PRO A 785 27.94 -13.55 -24.73
N ALA A 786 29.21 -13.96 -24.67
CA ALA A 786 29.94 -14.36 -25.87
C ALA A 786 29.24 -15.54 -26.56
N ASN A 787 29.21 -15.53 -27.89
CA ASN A 787 28.60 -16.56 -28.74
C ASN A 787 27.08 -16.79 -28.56
N THR A 788 26.36 -15.89 -27.89
CA THR A 788 24.88 -15.89 -27.80
C THR A 788 24.28 -14.66 -28.49
N SER A 789 22.99 -14.68 -28.82
CA SER A 789 22.17 -13.56 -29.28
C SER A 789 21.06 -13.21 -28.28
N PHE A 790 20.47 -12.01 -28.40
CA PHE A 790 19.28 -11.68 -27.62
C PHE A 790 18.11 -12.54 -28.10
N GLY A 791 17.39 -13.18 -27.17
CA GLY A 791 16.41 -14.22 -27.47
C GLY A 791 16.92 -15.66 -27.34
N ASP A 792 18.24 -15.89 -27.25
CA ASP A 792 18.77 -17.23 -27.02
C ASP A 792 18.39 -17.76 -25.63
N VAL A 793 18.06 -19.05 -25.55
CA VAL A 793 17.75 -19.73 -24.29
C VAL A 793 19.04 -20.10 -23.54
N LEU A 794 19.13 -19.66 -22.29
CA LEU A 794 20.21 -19.98 -21.33
C LEU A 794 19.86 -21.17 -20.42
N VAL A 795 18.58 -21.32 -20.08
CA VAL A 795 18.04 -22.44 -19.29
C VAL A 795 16.79 -22.92 -19.99
N GLN A 796 16.82 -24.15 -20.51
CA GLN A 796 15.68 -24.77 -21.20
C GLN A 796 14.67 -25.39 -20.24
N VAL A 797 13.47 -25.59 -20.77
CA VAL A 797 12.39 -26.35 -20.15
C VAL A 797 12.69 -27.86 -20.11
N TYR A 798 12.06 -28.60 -19.19
CA TYR A 798 12.02 -30.06 -19.24
C TYR A 798 11.03 -30.53 -20.34
N PRO A 799 11.23 -31.73 -20.94
CA PRO A 799 10.35 -32.20 -22.02
C PRO A 799 8.93 -32.55 -21.56
N VAL A 800 8.71 -32.79 -20.26
CA VAL A 800 7.39 -33.15 -19.70
C VAL A 800 7.21 -32.50 -18.32
N TYR A 801 6.03 -31.94 -18.08
CA TYR A 801 5.56 -31.40 -16.80
C TYR A 801 4.17 -31.94 -16.47
N ARG A 802 3.79 -31.92 -15.18
CA ARG A 802 2.41 -32.15 -14.75
C ARG A 802 1.65 -30.83 -14.58
N GLN A 803 0.33 -30.94 -14.63
CA GLN A 803 -0.56 -29.94 -14.01
C GLN A 803 -0.13 -29.68 -12.55
N GLY A 804 0.01 -28.41 -12.18
CA GLY A 804 0.52 -27.96 -10.88
C GLY A 804 2.05 -27.84 -10.77
N ASP A 805 2.84 -28.37 -11.72
CA ASP A 805 4.27 -28.09 -11.77
C ASP A 805 4.52 -26.66 -12.31
N VAL A 806 5.69 -26.08 -12.01
CA VAL A 806 6.12 -24.76 -12.53
C VAL A 806 7.13 -24.98 -13.67
N VAL A 807 6.79 -24.49 -14.86
CA VAL A 807 7.72 -24.38 -15.99
C VAL A 807 8.57 -23.15 -15.78
N SER A 808 9.89 -23.24 -16.02
CA SER A 808 10.79 -22.10 -15.98
C SER A 808 11.75 -22.15 -17.17
N VAL A 809 11.90 -21.03 -17.86
CA VAL A 809 12.82 -20.86 -18.99
C VAL A 809 13.53 -19.52 -18.85
N THR A 810 14.81 -19.44 -19.19
CA THR A 810 15.59 -18.20 -19.08
C THR A 810 16.24 -17.85 -20.41
N PHE A 811 16.10 -16.59 -20.84
CA PHE A 811 16.60 -16.04 -22.09
C PHE A 811 17.68 -14.98 -21.87
N VAL A 812 18.57 -14.80 -22.85
CA VAL A 812 19.40 -13.58 -22.97
C VAL A 812 18.50 -12.41 -23.33
N ALA A 813 18.49 -11.35 -22.51
CA ALA A 813 17.51 -10.26 -22.60
C ALA A 813 18.14 -8.86 -22.60
N GLY A 814 17.49 -7.92 -23.28
CA GLY A 814 17.74 -6.49 -23.13
C GLY A 814 16.94 -5.89 -21.98
N ASN A 815 17.25 -4.65 -21.57
CA ASN A 815 16.47 -3.96 -20.53
C ASN A 815 15.05 -3.59 -21.04
N PRO A 816 13.96 -4.02 -20.35
CA PRO A 816 12.57 -3.74 -20.76
C PRO A 816 12.26 -2.28 -21.02
N ARG A 817 12.98 -1.34 -20.38
CA ARG A 817 12.87 0.12 -20.62
C ARG A 817 13.16 0.54 -22.07
N HIS A 818 13.79 -0.32 -22.88
CA HIS A 818 14.01 -0.07 -24.31
C HIS A 818 12.78 -0.38 -25.18
N SER A 819 11.78 -1.08 -24.67
CA SER A 819 10.63 -1.53 -25.47
C SER A 819 9.61 -0.43 -25.80
N GLY A 820 9.81 0.78 -25.24
CA GLY A 820 8.91 1.92 -25.44
C GLY A 820 7.52 1.64 -24.89
N ASP A 821 6.49 1.98 -25.67
CA ASP A 821 5.11 1.69 -25.32
C ASP A 821 4.75 0.22 -25.64
N MET A 822 4.56 -0.55 -24.57
CA MET A 822 4.22 -1.97 -24.59
C MET A 822 2.75 -2.25 -24.24
N ARG A 823 1.90 -1.21 -24.21
CA ARG A 823 0.45 -1.38 -24.09
C ARG A 823 -0.09 -2.15 -25.31
N ASP A 824 -1.08 -2.99 -25.07
CA ASP A 824 -1.66 -3.92 -26.06
C ASP A 824 -0.65 -4.93 -26.66
N LYS A 825 0.54 -5.07 -26.07
CA LYS A 825 1.59 -6.04 -26.42
C LYS A 825 2.01 -6.80 -25.16
N THR A 826 2.78 -7.88 -25.32
CA THR A 826 3.23 -8.71 -24.20
C THR A 826 4.73 -9.02 -24.26
N PHE A 827 5.37 -9.18 -23.10
CA PHE A 827 6.74 -9.69 -22.98
C PHE A 827 6.82 -11.22 -23.03
N VAL A 828 5.67 -11.91 -22.87
CA VAL A 828 5.56 -13.36 -22.66
C VAL A 828 4.34 -13.91 -23.37
N THR A 829 4.48 -15.04 -24.07
CA THR A 829 3.33 -15.92 -24.37
C THR A 829 3.61 -17.34 -23.93
N VAL A 830 2.59 -18.00 -23.38
CA VAL A 830 2.51 -19.47 -23.34
C VAL A 830 1.62 -19.87 -24.50
N GLU A 831 2.13 -20.69 -25.40
CA GLU A 831 1.43 -21.14 -26.59
C GLU A 831 1.17 -22.65 -26.51
N MET A 832 -0.04 -23.07 -26.85
CA MET A 832 -0.45 -24.47 -27.01
C MET A 832 -0.49 -24.81 -28.50
N TYR A 833 -0.07 -26.01 -28.88
CA TYR A 833 -0.17 -26.49 -30.25
C TYR A 833 -1.50 -27.21 -30.49
N ASP A 834 -2.28 -26.76 -31.48
CA ASP A 834 -3.50 -27.41 -31.93
C ASP A 834 -3.23 -28.28 -33.17
N ASN A 835 -3.32 -29.60 -32.97
CA ASN A 835 -3.17 -30.61 -34.02
C ASN A 835 -4.23 -30.50 -35.14
N ARG A 836 -5.37 -29.83 -34.91
CA ARG A 836 -6.46 -29.69 -35.89
C ARG A 836 -6.16 -28.64 -36.96
N THR A 837 -5.42 -27.61 -36.59
CA THR A 837 -5.11 -26.43 -37.42
C THR A 837 -3.63 -26.33 -37.80
N ASP A 838 -2.77 -27.19 -37.23
CA ASP A 838 -1.31 -27.15 -37.37
C ASP A 838 -0.73 -25.78 -36.95
N SER A 839 -1.26 -25.22 -35.85
CA SER A 839 -0.94 -23.87 -35.39
C SER A 839 -0.69 -23.79 -33.89
N TRP A 840 0.03 -22.74 -33.48
CA TRP A 840 0.25 -22.37 -32.09
C TRP A 840 -0.77 -21.31 -31.67
N GLU A 841 -1.57 -21.60 -30.66
CA GLU A 841 -2.55 -20.69 -30.06
C GLU A 841 -2.02 -20.15 -28.73
N VAL A 842 -2.12 -18.84 -28.50
CA VAL A 842 -1.71 -18.22 -27.23
C VAL A 842 -2.78 -18.53 -26.18
N VAL A 843 -2.36 -19.16 -25.07
CA VAL A 843 -3.26 -19.49 -23.94
C VAL A 843 -3.00 -18.64 -22.69
N HIS A 844 -1.79 -18.11 -22.53
CA HIS A 844 -1.44 -17.13 -21.50
C HIS A 844 -0.50 -16.06 -22.05
N ASN A 845 -0.54 -14.88 -21.44
CA ASN A 845 0.27 -13.69 -21.72
C ASN A 845 0.84 -13.11 -20.41
N ASP A 846 1.67 -12.07 -20.46
CA ASP A 846 2.18 -11.37 -19.25
C ASP A 846 1.14 -10.59 -18.41
N ALA A 847 -0.16 -10.73 -18.72
CA ALA A 847 -1.27 -10.30 -17.85
C ALA A 847 -1.96 -11.50 -17.15
N SER A 848 -1.57 -12.73 -17.48
CA SER A 848 -2.12 -13.97 -16.92
C SER A 848 -1.47 -14.27 -15.57
N TRP A 849 -2.30 -14.48 -14.54
CA TRP A 849 -1.85 -14.68 -13.15
C TRP A 849 -0.90 -15.86 -12.96
N GLU A 850 -1.02 -16.85 -13.84
CA GLU A 850 -0.25 -18.10 -13.88
C GLU A 850 1.18 -17.88 -14.39
N THR A 851 1.45 -16.74 -15.04
CA THR A 851 2.77 -16.40 -15.59
C THR A 851 3.51 -15.38 -14.72
N ARG A 852 4.85 -15.45 -14.73
CA ARG A 852 5.70 -14.40 -14.15
C ARG A 852 6.84 -14.09 -15.10
N PHE A 853 6.99 -12.81 -15.42
CA PHE A 853 8.10 -12.29 -16.20
C PHE A 853 9.10 -11.65 -15.24
N HIS A 854 10.26 -12.27 -15.03
CA HIS A 854 11.36 -11.70 -14.27
C HIS A 854 12.40 -11.09 -15.21
N TRP A 855 12.86 -9.87 -14.92
CA TRP A 855 14.03 -9.28 -15.54
C TRP A 855 15.17 -9.14 -14.54
N LEU A 856 16.26 -9.86 -14.79
CA LEU A 856 17.41 -9.98 -13.90
C LEU A 856 18.59 -9.23 -14.50
N LYS A 857 18.97 -8.12 -13.85
CA LYS A 857 20.14 -7.32 -14.22
C LYS A 857 21.43 -8.08 -13.88
N GLY A 858 22.19 -8.44 -14.90
CA GLY A 858 23.49 -9.09 -14.77
C GLY A 858 24.66 -8.12 -14.66
N SER A 859 25.86 -8.68 -14.62
CA SER A 859 27.11 -7.90 -14.69
C SER A 859 27.40 -7.45 -16.12
N ASN A 860 28.37 -6.54 -16.31
CA ASN A 860 28.83 -6.12 -17.65
C ASN A 860 27.71 -5.66 -18.61
N ARG A 861 26.62 -5.07 -18.11
CA ARG A 861 25.42 -4.65 -18.87
C ARG A 861 24.69 -5.79 -19.60
N GLN A 862 24.92 -7.04 -19.19
CA GLN A 862 24.09 -8.17 -19.59
C GLN A 862 22.84 -8.22 -18.71
N SER A 863 21.75 -8.77 -19.25
CA SER A 863 20.57 -9.13 -18.46
C SER A 863 19.95 -10.42 -18.98
N ASN A 864 19.24 -11.09 -18.09
CA ASN A 864 18.49 -12.29 -18.40
C ASN A 864 17.01 -12.02 -18.14
N SER A 865 16.13 -12.66 -18.90
CA SER A 865 14.71 -12.72 -18.57
C SER A 865 14.31 -14.15 -18.28
N THR A 866 13.82 -14.39 -17.08
CA THR A 866 13.29 -15.70 -16.65
C THR A 866 11.78 -15.62 -16.69
N ILE A 867 11.15 -16.53 -17.42
CA ILE A 867 9.70 -16.67 -17.48
C ILE A 867 9.33 -17.92 -16.71
N GLU A 868 8.43 -17.75 -15.74
CA GLU A 868 7.77 -18.86 -15.05
C GLU A 868 6.33 -19.00 -15.56
N TRP A 869 5.85 -20.24 -15.68
CA TRP A 869 4.44 -20.57 -15.85
C TRP A 869 4.06 -21.67 -14.86
N THR A 870 3.23 -21.32 -13.88
CA THR A 870 2.61 -22.27 -12.96
C THR A 870 1.44 -22.93 -13.69
N ILE A 871 1.59 -24.19 -14.09
CA ILE A 871 0.56 -24.87 -14.90
C ILE A 871 -0.70 -25.04 -14.05
N PRO A 872 -1.84 -24.42 -14.40
CA PRO A 872 -3.05 -24.55 -13.59
C PRO A 872 -3.58 -25.99 -13.61
N PRO A 873 -4.27 -26.47 -12.55
CA PRO A 873 -4.88 -27.81 -12.53
C PRO A 873 -5.89 -28.05 -13.68
N SER A 874 -6.46 -26.98 -14.24
CA SER A 874 -7.37 -26.99 -15.38
C SER A 874 -6.68 -26.94 -16.76
N ALA A 875 -5.34 -26.88 -16.83
CA ALA A 875 -4.62 -26.82 -18.10
C ALA A 875 -4.88 -28.07 -18.95
N THR A 876 -5.11 -27.88 -20.25
CA THR A 876 -5.35 -29.00 -21.16
C THR A 876 -4.07 -29.83 -21.34
N SER A 877 -4.20 -31.15 -21.50
CA SER A 877 -3.04 -31.98 -21.85
C SER A 877 -2.66 -31.77 -23.31
N GLY A 878 -1.39 -31.48 -23.58
CA GLY A 878 -0.95 -31.13 -24.93
C GLY A 878 0.52 -30.74 -24.99
N PHE A 879 0.92 -30.21 -26.15
CA PHE A 879 2.24 -29.67 -26.37
C PHE A 879 2.22 -28.14 -26.24
N TYR A 880 3.22 -27.62 -25.54
CA TYR A 880 3.34 -26.22 -25.17
C TYR A 880 4.73 -25.69 -25.48
N ARG A 881 4.84 -24.38 -25.66
CA ARG A 881 6.10 -23.63 -25.65
C ARG A 881 5.92 -22.28 -24.99
N ILE A 882 7.00 -21.71 -24.47
CA ILE A 882 7.03 -20.35 -23.94
C ILE A 882 7.83 -19.49 -24.90
N ARG A 883 7.30 -18.31 -25.26
CA ARG A 883 8.03 -17.29 -26.02
C ARG A 883 8.24 -16.03 -25.21
N HIS A 884 9.38 -15.39 -25.48
CA HIS A 884 9.77 -14.11 -24.90
C HIS A 884 9.92 -13.07 -26.01
N PHE A 885 9.39 -11.88 -25.79
CA PHE A 885 9.53 -10.73 -26.67
C PHE A 885 10.19 -9.58 -25.92
N GLY A 886 11.11 -8.86 -26.56
CA GLY A 886 11.78 -7.74 -25.93
C GLY A 886 12.50 -6.83 -26.92
N HIS A 887 13.14 -5.80 -26.37
CA HIS A 887 13.98 -4.89 -27.13
C HIS A 887 15.33 -4.72 -26.44
N TYR A 888 16.38 -4.51 -27.23
CA TYR A 888 17.72 -4.23 -26.74
C TYR A 888 18.31 -3.00 -27.44
N LYS A 889 19.22 -2.31 -26.75
CA LYS A 889 19.91 -1.10 -27.23
C LYS A 889 21.37 -1.41 -27.54
N GLU A 890 21.76 -1.25 -28.79
CA GLU A 890 23.14 -1.36 -29.27
C GLU A 890 23.72 -0.01 -29.72
N LEU A 891 25.06 0.06 -29.86
CA LEU A 891 25.74 1.17 -30.51
C LEU A 891 26.05 0.83 -31.97
N LYS A 892 25.55 1.64 -32.88
CA LYS A 892 25.90 1.64 -34.31
C LYS A 892 26.73 2.90 -34.58
N GLY A 893 28.06 2.75 -34.53
CA GLY A 893 29.00 3.88 -34.54
C GLY A 893 28.80 4.76 -33.30
N LEU A 894 28.56 6.07 -33.52
CA LEU A 894 28.28 7.04 -32.46
C LEU A 894 26.79 7.13 -32.06
N THR A 895 25.90 6.42 -32.77
CA THR A 895 24.45 6.45 -32.51
C THR A 895 23.99 5.19 -31.77
N SER A 896 23.03 5.32 -30.86
CA SER A 896 22.37 4.15 -30.26
C SER A 896 21.11 3.77 -31.04
N VAL A 897 20.95 2.49 -31.35
CA VAL A 897 19.76 1.95 -32.03
C VAL A 897 19.08 0.95 -31.09
N ILE A 898 17.76 0.98 -31.04
CA ILE A 898 16.94 -0.02 -30.34
C ILE A 898 16.44 -1.02 -31.38
N LYS A 899 16.50 -2.31 -31.07
CA LYS A 899 16.04 -3.40 -31.93
C LYS A 899 15.15 -4.37 -31.15
N PRO A 900 14.07 -4.89 -31.76
CA PRO A 900 13.31 -6.00 -31.19
C PRO A 900 14.12 -7.30 -31.25
N TYR A 901 13.77 -8.24 -30.39
CA TYR A 901 14.17 -9.64 -30.46
C TYR A 901 13.03 -10.52 -29.94
N GLU A 902 13.06 -11.79 -30.32
CA GLU A 902 12.20 -12.82 -29.75
C GLU A 902 13.00 -14.09 -29.45
N GLY A 903 12.52 -14.88 -28.50
CA GLY A 903 13.06 -16.19 -28.15
C GLY A 903 11.92 -17.18 -27.92
N ALA A 904 12.19 -18.47 -28.12
CA ALA A 904 11.26 -19.56 -27.85
C ALA A 904 11.95 -20.68 -27.07
N SER A 905 11.25 -21.29 -26.11
CA SER A 905 11.67 -22.54 -25.47
C SER A 905 11.62 -23.70 -26.46
N ASP A 906 12.22 -24.82 -26.08
CA ASP A 906 11.87 -26.11 -26.71
C ASP A 906 10.39 -26.43 -26.44
N VAL A 907 9.82 -27.32 -27.25
CA VAL A 907 8.46 -27.83 -27.06
C VAL A 907 8.45 -28.85 -25.92
N PHE A 908 7.52 -28.69 -24.99
CA PHE A 908 7.32 -29.59 -23.86
C PHE A 908 5.87 -30.07 -23.78
N ARG A 909 5.65 -31.19 -23.09
CA ARG A 909 4.31 -31.80 -22.92
C ARG A 909 3.78 -31.56 -21.50
N VAL A 910 2.50 -31.20 -21.40
CA VAL A 910 1.75 -31.15 -20.14
C VAL A 910 0.81 -32.36 -20.05
N THR A 911 0.73 -32.97 -18.86
CA THR A 911 -0.05 -34.19 -18.56
C THR A 911 -0.63 -34.12 -17.14
N PRO A 912 -1.75 -34.79 -16.80
CA PRO A 912 -2.21 -34.93 -15.41
C PRO A 912 -1.28 -35.80 -14.54
N SER A 913 -0.48 -36.68 -15.16
CA SER A 913 0.32 -37.70 -14.47
C SER A 913 1.56 -38.11 -15.27
N PHE A 914 2.64 -38.48 -14.57
CA PHE A 914 3.83 -39.10 -15.19
C PHE A 914 3.66 -40.60 -15.49
N TYR A 915 2.67 -41.26 -14.87
CA TYR A 915 2.31 -42.64 -15.18
C TYR A 915 1.30 -42.66 -16.32
N TYR A 916 1.60 -43.46 -17.35
CA TYR A 916 0.64 -43.81 -18.39
C TYR A 916 -0.56 -44.54 -17.76
N GLN A 917 -1.76 -44.12 -18.16
CA GLN A 917 -2.95 -44.99 -18.21
C GLN A 917 -3.08 -45.52 -19.65
#